data_AF-A0A1U8HVR9-F1
#
_entry.id   AF-A0A1U8HVR9-F1
#
_cell.length_a   1.000
_cell.length_b   1.000
_cell.length_c   1.000
_cell.angle_alpha   90.00
_cell.angle_beta   90.00
_cell.angle_gamma   90.00
#
_symmetry.space_group_name_H-M   'P 1'
#
loop_
_entity.id
_entity.type
_entity.pdbx_description
1 polymer ?
#
loop_
_entity_poly.entity_id
_entity_poly.type
_entity_poly.pdbx_seq_one_letter_code
_entity_poly.pdbx_strand_id
1 'polypeptide(L)'
;MMRVNITSETPFCKQAIALCFLARSSACCLICAMVGLALNGVNIGGGGGVKLILLDLRHLDLSKAGFGGLVPNQLGNLSSLEYLNLRADIEDNLYVTDLQWLSGLSLELMIPFVGTMAAAKIKQSCKTEFAKLKQEVSKQKKTKQSKSSSVESLRHLDLSKAGFGGLVPNQLGNLSSLEYLNLRADIEDNLYVTDLQWLSGLSLIEHLDFVGTMAAAKIKQSCKTEFAKLKQEVSKQKKTKQSKSIQLSTDLSDVDPAQASNWLQVLNTLPFLKILYLSGCQLPQVPPPIHLNLSSLAILDLSLNDIENSLGESIFHGLVNMTSLRHLDLSNNLFNSSIPESLYSLDSLQFLNLGSNKFRGKLSSAIGNMTSAIDLDLSDNKLEGPIPITMGNLCNLKSIIFSDLNLNQDVSTIVAVLSRCVSNQLDKLDLSGCHLSGQLTNQLRNFKSLKELHLSRNSVSGPIPISIAELSSLRVLELDQNQLKGQLPNSIEKLTNLEILDISTNLLEGVVSKTHIDLILLDAGENELHGNIPRWIGDGLRKLVVLSLRSNKFSGYIPDELCAIGSLQVLDLADNNLIGSIPRCVSKFRAMAKFNGSMGTAISYVIGAGTFVATIVMKGQMLEYSTNLNLVRSIDLSNNKLSGEIPVEVTSLFEFQALNLSHNLLCGTILDRIGELRSLESVDFSINKLSGSIPESMSYLTFLSHLNLSFNNLSGVIPLSTQLQSFDSSCYAGNQLCGFPVPNMCPDNGTIHGVGHGGGNGNENETDWFWSGLVVGFVIGFWSVFGPLMFDKRWRSIYTLFGSQTNVENH
;
A
#
# COMPACT_ATOMS: atom_id res chain seq x y z
N MET A 1 -41.31 4.98 -15.47
CA MET A 1 -39.85 4.76 -15.39
C MET A 1 -39.23 5.96 -14.71
N MET A 2 -38.91 5.86 -13.41
CA MET A 2 -38.12 6.87 -12.72
C MET A 2 -36.66 6.38 -12.74
N ARG A 3 -35.80 7.08 -13.48
CA ARG A 3 -34.34 6.93 -13.38
C ARG A 3 -33.84 8.10 -12.56
N VAL A 4 -33.17 7.83 -11.45
CA VAL A 4 -32.53 8.87 -10.63
C VAL A 4 -31.02 8.70 -10.79
N ASN A 5 -30.37 9.73 -11.32
CA ASN A 5 -28.92 9.79 -11.47
C ASN A 5 -28.45 11.09 -10.83
N ILE A 6 -27.68 11.02 -9.74
CA ILE A 6 -27.18 12.20 -9.02
C ILE A 6 -25.66 12.22 -9.22
N THR A 7 -25.20 12.99 -10.19
CA THR A 7 -23.77 13.23 -10.44
C THR A 7 -23.37 14.62 -9.95
N SER A 8 -22.36 14.69 -9.07
CA SER A 8 -21.99 15.93 -8.38
C SER A 8 -21.02 16.80 -9.18
N GLU A 9 -21.51 17.58 -10.15
CA GLU A 9 -20.68 18.61 -10.83
C GLU A 9 -21.15 20.06 -10.64
N THR A 10 -22.14 20.33 -9.78
CA THR A 10 -22.58 21.72 -9.52
C THR A 10 -22.21 22.21 -8.12
N PRO A 11 -21.56 23.40 -7.99
CA PRO A 11 -21.12 23.96 -6.71
C PRO A 11 -22.27 24.29 -5.74
N PHE A 12 -23.51 24.31 -6.23
CA PHE A 12 -24.72 24.53 -5.44
C PHE A 12 -25.04 23.36 -4.48
N CYS A 13 -24.74 22.10 -4.87
CA CYS A 13 -24.92 20.94 -3.99
C CYS A 13 -23.93 20.93 -2.82
N LYS A 14 -22.67 21.36 -3.04
CA LYS A 14 -21.66 21.46 -1.97
C LYS A 14 -22.02 22.52 -0.92
N GLN A 15 -22.65 23.64 -1.33
CA GLN A 15 -23.07 24.70 -0.41
C GLN A 15 -24.32 24.34 0.43
N ALA A 16 -25.26 23.57 -0.13
CA ALA A 16 -26.42 23.09 0.61
C ALA A 16 -26.05 22.08 1.72
N ILE A 17 -25.01 21.28 1.49
CA ILE A 17 -24.51 20.28 2.45
C ILE A 17 -23.70 20.93 3.59
N ALA A 18 -22.91 21.96 3.28
CA ALA A 18 -22.14 22.71 4.28
C ALA A 18 -23.02 23.50 5.28
N LEU A 19 -24.20 23.97 4.85
CA LEU A 19 -25.15 24.68 5.73
C LEU A 19 -25.92 23.76 6.70
N CYS A 20 -25.98 22.45 6.43
CA CYS A 20 -26.60 21.46 7.33
C CYS A 20 -25.69 21.03 8.50
N PHE A 21 -24.39 21.34 8.47
CA PHE A 21 -23.43 20.92 9.50
C PHE A 21 -23.41 21.80 10.76
N LEU A 22 -24.10 22.95 10.76
CA LEU A 22 -24.12 23.88 11.90
C LEU A 22 -25.31 23.68 12.88
N ALA A 23 -26.31 22.86 12.54
CA ALA A 23 -27.48 22.64 13.38
C ALA A 23 -27.43 21.26 14.06
N ARG A 24 -26.85 21.20 15.27
CA ARG A 24 -26.86 20.01 16.15
C ARG A 24 -28.29 19.62 16.54
N SER A 25 -28.97 18.80 15.74
CA SER A 25 -30.23 18.13 16.10
C SER A 25 -30.49 16.89 15.22
N SER A 26 -30.61 15.73 15.86
CA SER A 26 -30.55 14.38 15.28
C SER A 26 -31.90 13.84 14.75
N ALA A 27 -32.64 14.59 13.91
CA ALA A 27 -33.90 14.06 13.36
C ALA A 27 -34.34 14.56 11.97
N CYS A 28 -33.60 15.42 11.26
CA CYS A 28 -34.13 16.06 10.04
C CYS A 28 -33.31 15.93 8.74
N CYS A 29 -32.12 15.30 8.74
CA CYS A 29 -31.23 15.37 7.57
C CYS A 29 -31.51 14.37 6.43
N LEU A 30 -32.31 13.33 6.63
CA LEU A 30 -32.67 12.41 5.52
C LEU A 30 -33.90 12.90 4.72
N ILE A 31 -34.69 13.81 5.29
CA ILE A 31 -35.95 14.27 4.70
C ILE A 31 -35.68 15.40 3.70
N CYS A 32 -34.74 16.32 3.95
CA CYS A 32 -34.51 17.45 3.03
C CYS A 32 -33.85 17.06 1.69
N ALA A 33 -33.02 16.00 1.64
CA ALA A 33 -32.42 15.54 0.39
C ALA A 33 -33.40 14.73 -0.48
N MET A 34 -34.39 14.06 0.13
CA MET A 34 -35.43 13.31 -0.58
C MET A 34 -36.66 14.17 -0.95
N VAL A 35 -36.91 15.28 -0.24
CA VAL A 35 -38.09 16.15 -0.47
C VAL A 35 -37.94 17.09 -1.69
N GLY A 36 -36.77 17.18 -2.31
CA GLY A 36 -36.57 17.97 -3.55
C GLY A 36 -37.15 17.34 -4.83
N LEU A 37 -37.48 16.04 -4.81
CA LEU A 37 -37.94 15.30 -5.99
C LEU A 37 -39.35 14.74 -5.75
N ALA A 38 -40.34 15.49 -6.25
CA ALA A 38 -41.79 15.21 -6.26
C ALA A 38 -42.57 15.58 -4.98
N LEU A 39 -43.04 16.83 -4.92
CA LEU A 39 -44.47 17.21 -4.86
C LEU A 39 -44.59 18.72 -4.67
N ASN A 40 -44.87 19.45 -5.75
CA ASN A 40 -45.51 20.75 -5.64
C ASN A 40 -46.92 20.52 -5.09
N GLY A 41 -47.11 20.81 -3.80
CA GLY A 41 -48.37 21.17 -3.20
C GLY A 41 -49.29 20.03 -2.78
N VAL A 42 -49.09 19.45 -1.58
CA VAL A 42 -50.18 19.19 -0.63
C VAL A 42 -49.65 19.34 0.80
N ASN A 43 -50.30 20.22 1.56
CA ASN A 43 -50.06 20.53 2.96
C ASN A 43 -50.63 19.43 3.87
N ILE A 44 -49.84 18.84 4.79
CA ILE A 44 -50.40 18.09 5.94
C ILE A 44 -49.52 18.29 7.18
N GLY A 45 -49.91 19.25 8.02
CA GLY A 45 -49.75 19.12 9.46
C GLY A 45 -50.83 18.18 10.02
N GLY A 46 -50.48 17.40 11.03
CA GLY A 46 -51.42 16.56 11.78
C GLY A 46 -51.18 15.06 11.60
N GLY A 47 -51.09 14.36 12.74
CA GLY A 47 -50.83 12.92 12.81
C GLY A 47 -51.79 12.08 11.97
N GLY A 48 -51.21 11.22 11.14
CA GLY A 48 -51.92 10.29 10.28
C GLY A 48 -50.93 9.76 9.23
N GLY A 49 -50.78 8.44 9.14
CA GLY A 49 -49.72 7.80 8.36
C GLY A 49 -49.73 8.18 6.88
N VAL A 50 -48.55 8.46 6.33
CA VAL A 50 -48.31 8.46 4.88
C VAL A 50 -47.06 7.63 4.60
N LYS A 51 -47.26 6.52 3.90
CA LYS A 51 -46.26 5.65 3.29
C LYS A 51 -45.71 6.40 2.07
N LEU A 52 -44.43 6.73 2.03
CA LEU A 52 -43.78 7.15 0.77
C LEU A 52 -43.70 5.92 -0.15
N ILE A 53 -44.29 6.03 -1.34
CA ILE A 53 -44.28 4.99 -2.37
C ILE A 53 -43.09 5.27 -3.31
N LEU A 54 -41.91 4.76 -2.97
CA LEU A 54 -40.76 4.64 -3.88
C LEU A 54 -40.76 3.27 -4.60
N LEU A 55 -41.87 2.53 -4.55
CA LEU A 55 -41.99 1.13 -4.98
C LEU A 55 -41.70 0.89 -6.47
N ASP A 56 -41.68 1.94 -7.31
CA ASP A 56 -41.47 1.85 -8.76
C ASP A 56 -40.07 2.31 -9.22
N LEU A 57 -39.13 2.55 -8.30
CA LEU A 57 -37.76 2.93 -8.65
C LEU A 57 -37.03 1.72 -9.26
N ARG A 58 -36.57 1.85 -10.51
CA ARG A 58 -35.88 0.77 -11.24
C ARG A 58 -34.37 0.94 -11.31
N HIS A 59 -33.88 2.18 -11.21
CA HIS A 59 -32.46 2.48 -11.37
C HIS A 59 -32.03 3.53 -10.34
N LEU A 60 -31.07 3.16 -9.51
CA LEU A 60 -30.47 4.01 -8.49
C LEU A 60 -28.94 3.92 -8.57
N ASP A 61 -28.29 5.02 -8.93
CA ASP A 61 -26.84 5.18 -8.92
C ASP A 61 -26.47 6.34 -7.98
N LEU A 62 -25.71 6.03 -6.93
CA LEU A 62 -25.20 6.98 -5.94
C LEU A 62 -23.66 7.02 -5.91
N SER A 63 -22.98 6.37 -6.86
CA SER A 63 -21.53 6.12 -6.80
C SER A 63 -20.62 7.34 -6.87
N LYS A 64 -21.16 8.51 -7.25
CA LYS A 64 -20.42 9.78 -7.40
C LYS A 64 -21.03 10.91 -6.60
N ALA A 65 -21.87 10.55 -5.63
CA ALA A 65 -22.68 11.53 -4.95
C ALA A 65 -21.98 12.11 -3.70
N GLY A 66 -20.82 11.56 -3.29
CA GLY A 66 -20.01 12.08 -2.20
C GLY A 66 -20.73 12.08 -0.85
N PHE A 67 -21.66 11.14 -0.65
CA PHE A 67 -22.45 11.06 0.57
C PHE A 67 -21.69 10.23 1.61
N GLY A 68 -21.37 10.84 2.75
CA GLY A 68 -21.04 10.09 3.98
C GLY A 68 -22.28 9.85 4.84
N GLY A 69 -22.27 8.80 5.68
CA GLY A 69 -23.36 8.47 6.61
C GLY A 69 -23.99 7.08 6.45
N LEU A 70 -25.13 6.85 7.12
CA LEU A 70 -25.83 5.55 7.20
C LEU A 70 -26.66 5.27 5.93
N VAL A 71 -26.40 4.15 5.23
CA VAL A 71 -27.25 3.61 4.16
C VAL A 71 -28.59 3.14 4.78
N PRO A 72 -29.75 3.65 4.33
CA PRO A 72 -31.03 3.31 4.93
C PRO A 72 -31.47 1.87 4.61
N ASN A 73 -31.77 1.06 5.63
CA ASN A 73 -32.28 -0.32 5.46
C ASN A 73 -33.58 -0.40 4.61
N GLN A 74 -34.29 0.72 4.47
CA GLN A 74 -35.50 0.83 3.64
C GLN A 74 -35.23 0.64 2.14
N LEU A 75 -33.97 0.75 1.68
CA LEU A 75 -33.57 0.37 0.31
C LEU A 75 -33.93 -1.09 0.00
N GLY A 76 -33.87 -1.96 1.01
CA GLY A 76 -34.30 -3.35 0.90
C GLY A 76 -35.78 -3.54 0.56
N ASN A 77 -36.62 -2.50 0.64
CA ASN A 77 -38.05 -2.59 0.29
C ASN A 77 -38.36 -2.22 -1.17
N LEU A 78 -37.35 -1.88 -1.98
CA LEU A 78 -37.52 -1.45 -3.37
C LEU A 78 -37.63 -2.67 -4.31
N SER A 79 -38.80 -3.32 -4.31
CA SER A 79 -39.02 -4.57 -5.06
C SER A 79 -38.97 -4.45 -6.59
N SER A 80 -39.00 -3.23 -7.14
CA SER A 80 -38.93 -2.99 -8.60
C SER A 80 -37.54 -2.56 -9.07
N LEU A 81 -36.51 -2.64 -8.21
CA LEU A 81 -35.17 -2.17 -8.51
C LEU A 81 -34.43 -3.15 -9.42
N GLU A 82 -34.02 -2.68 -10.60
CA GLU A 82 -33.27 -3.45 -11.61
C GLU A 82 -31.75 -3.16 -11.54
N TYR A 83 -31.37 -1.95 -11.10
CA TYR A 83 -29.99 -1.48 -11.01
C TYR A 83 -29.75 -0.71 -9.72
N LEU A 84 -28.74 -1.13 -8.96
CA LEU A 84 -28.26 -0.46 -7.76
C LEU A 84 -26.74 -0.32 -7.79
N ASN A 85 -26.25 0.91 -7.71
CA ASN A 85 -24.83 1.22 -7.58
C ASN A 85 -24.60 2.15 -6.39
N LEU A 86 -23.92 1.63 -5.37
CA LEU A 86 -23.54 2.33 -4.14
C LEU A 86 -22.02 2.39 -3.96
N ARG A 87 -21.25 2.19 -5.03
CA ARG A 87 -19.78 2.24 -4.96
C ARG A 87 -19.29 3.53 -4.31
N ALA A 88 -18.29 3.44 -3.45
CA ALA A 88 -17.67 4.62 -2.85
C ALA A 88 -16.18 4.72 -3.20
N ASP A 89 -15.64 5.94 -3.20
CA ASP A 89 -14.19 6.14 -3.26
C ASP A 89 -13.64 6.34 -1.84
N ILE A 90 -12.33 6.14 -1.63
CA ILE A 90 -11.64 6.11 -0.31
C ILE A 90 -11.90 7.35 0.56
N GLU A 91 -12.36 8.46 -0.03
CA GLU A 91 -12.67 9.72 0.67
C GLU A 91 -14.14 9.83 1.16
N ASP A 92 -15.02 8.92 0.72
CA ASP A 92 -16.44 8.93 1.03
C ASP A 92 -16.67 8.17 2.35
N ASN A 93 -16.68 8.92 3.46
CA ASN A 93 -16.92 8.44 4.83
C ASN A 93 -18.34 7.84 5.03
N LEU A 94 -18.70 6.79 4.29
CA LEU A 94 -19.89 5.96 4.50
C LEU A 94 -19.66 5.07 5.72
N TYR A 95 -20.55 5.17 6.70
CA TYR A 95 -20.46 4.39 7.93
C TYR A 95 -21.80 3.73 8.16
N VAL A 96 -21.88 2.39 8.06
CA VAL A 96 -23.17 1.71 8.21
C VAL A 96 -23.09 0.28 8.74
N THR A 97 -24.17 -0.05 9.46
CA THR A 97 -24.59 -1.38 9.91
C THR A 97 -24.56 -2.43 8.79
N ASP A 98 -24.38 -3.69 9.19
CA ASP A 98 -24.29 -4.90 8.37
C ASP A 98 -25.17 -4.98 7.10
N LEU A 99 -24.78 -5.85 6.16
CA LEU A 99 -25.47 -6.06 4.87
C LEU A 99 -26.86 -6.72 4.97
N GLN A 100 -27.46 -6.86 6.16
CA GLN A 100 -28.70 -7.60 6.35
C GLN A 100 -29.90 -7.03 5.58
N TRP A 101 -29.91 -5.73 5.27
CA TRP A 101 -30.98 -5.09 4.51
C TRP A 101 -31.10 -5.61 3.06
N LEU A 102 -30.03 -6.17 2.49
CA LEU A 102 -30.07 -6.78 1.15
C LEU A 102 -31.01 -7.99 1.09
N SER A 103 -31.23 -8.68 2.23
CA SER A 103 -32.22 -9.75 2.30
C SER A 103 -33.63 -9.28 1.91
N GLY A 104 -33.96 -8.01 2.16
CA GLY A 104 -35.25 -7.42 1.77
C GLY A 104 -35.44 -7.38 0.25
N LEU A 105 -34.38 -7.16 -0.52
CA LEU A 105 -34.43 -7.14 -2.00
C LEU A 105 -34.81 -8.50 -2.57
N SER A 106 -34.58 -9.57 -1.81
CA SER A 106 -34.91 -10.95 -2.16
C SER A 106 -36.27 -11.43 -1.67
N LEU A 107 -36.96 -10.64 -0.81
CA LEU A 107 -38.16 -11.06 -0.09
C LEU A 107 -39.42 -10.37 -0.64
N GLU A 108 -40.28 -11.14 -1.32
CA GLU A 108 -41.72 -10.86 -1.32
C GLU A 108 -42.24 -10.99 0.12
N LEU A 109 -42.73 -9.88 0.69
CA LEU A 109 -43.66 -9.85 1.81
C LEU A 109 -43.38 -10.83 2.98
N MET A 110 -42.46 -10.47 3.88
CA MET A 110 -42.59 -10.89 5.27
C MET A 110 -42.30 -9.73 6.22
N ILE A 111 -43.31 -9.40 7.02
CA ILE A 111 -43.30 -8.36 8.06
C ILE A 111 -42.10 -8.62 9.00
N PRO A 112 -41.24 -7.62 9.27
CA PRO A 112 -40.04 -7.85 10.06
C PRO A 112 -40.37 -8.03 11.54
N PHE A 113 -39.86 -9.12 12.12
CA PHE A 113 -39.55 -9.17 13.54
C PHE A 113 -38.19 -8.49 13.73
N VAL A 114 -38.20 -7.20 14.11
CA VAL A 114 -36.97 -6.49 14.50
C VAL A 114 -36.59 -6.86 15.93
N GLY A 115 -35.45 -7.56 16.04
CA GLY A 115 -34.35 -7.27 16.96
C GLY A 115 -34.64 -6.98 18.43
N THR A 116 -34.31 -7.94 19.30
CA THR A 116 -33.90 -7.64 20.67
C THR A 116 -32.39 -7.36 20.71
N MET A 117 -31.99 -6.11 20.92
CA MET A 117 -30.94 -5.69 21.88
C MET A 117 -30.55 -4.22 21.64
N ALA A 118 -31.27 -3.29 22.28
CA ALA A 118 -30.76 -2.01 22.81
C ALA A 118 -31.93 -1.11 23.24
N ALA A 119 -32.63 -1.46 24.33
CA ALA A 119 -33.45 -0.52 25.12
C ALA A 119 -33.96 -1.20 26.41
N ALA A 120 -33.10 -1.29 27.43
CA ALA A 120 -33.50 -1.61 28.80
C ALA A 120 -33.15 -0.47 29.74
N LYS A 121 -33.66 0.73 29.45
CA LYS A 121 -33.91 1.84 30.38
C LYS A 121 -34.89 2.78 29.69
N ILE A 122 -36.18 2.52 29.90
CA ILE A 122 -37.40 3.33 29.71
C ILE A 122 -38.54 2.33 29.45
N LYS A 123 -38.98 1.63 30.51
CA LYS A 123 -40.26 0.89 30.50
C LYS A 123 -40.81 0.68 31.90
N GLN A 124 -41.03 1.78 32.63
CA GLN A 124 -41.83 1.79 33.87
C GLN A 124 -43.00 2.80 33.81
N SER A 125 -43.32 3.42 32.66
CA SER A 125 -44.39 4.45 32.64
C SER A 125 -45.51 4.32 31.58
N CYS A 126 -45.43 3.43 30.57
CA CYS A 126 -46.49 3.37 29.54
C CYS A 126 -47.11 1.98 29.37
N LYS A 127 -47.63 1.40 30.46
CA LYS A 127 -48.27 0.07 30.45
C LYS A 127 -49.79 0.11 30.19
N THR A 128 -50.41 1.28 30.17
CA THR A 128 -51.88 1.40 30.12
C THR A 128 -52.43 1.75 28.72
N GLU A 129 -51.58 2.20 27.80
CA GLU A 129 -52.00 2.66 26.46
C GLU A 129 -51.83 1.60 25.36
N PHE A 130 -50.92 0.64 25.57
CA PHE A 130 -50.66 -0.49 24.66
C PHE A 130 -51.79 -1.52 24.59
N ALA A 131 -52.71 -1.53 25.56
CA ALA A 131 -53.87 -2.43 25.58
C ALA A 131 -54.96 -1.99 24.59
N LYS A 132 -55.05 -0.69 24.26
CA LYS A 132 -56.05 -0.15 23.32
C LYS A 132 -55.67 -0.37 21.84
N LEU A 133 -54.38 -0.35 21.50
CA LEU A 133 -53.89 -0.57 20.13
C LEU A 133 -54.01 -2.02 19.64
N LYS A 134 -54.01 -3.00 20.55
CA LYS A 134 -54.12 -4.43 20.21
C LYS A 134 -55.52 -4.83 19.71
N GLN A 135 -56.54 -4.03 20.02
CA GLN A 135 -57.93 -4.29 19.65
C GLN A 135 -58.30 -3.77 18.25
N GLU A 136 -57.49 -2.85 17.69
CA GLU A 136 -57.76 -2.23 16.37
C GLU A 136 -57.02 -2.92 15.22
N VAL A 137 -55.88 -3.57 15.50
CA VAL A 137 -55.10 -4.35 14.51
C VAL A 137 -55.81 -5.66 14.10
N SER A 138 -56.66 -6.21 14.97
CA SER A 138 -57.46 -7.41 14.66
C SER A 138 -58.60 -7.16 13.66
N LYS A 139 -58.95 -5.89 13.37
CA LYS A 139 -60.01 -5.55 12.39
C LYS A 139 -59.53 -5.46 10.94
N GLN A 140 -58.23 -5.30 10.67
CA GLN A 140 -57.71 -5.09 9.30
C GLN A 140 -57.31 -6.36 8.52
N LYS A 141 -57.47 -7.55 9.11
CA LYS A 141 -57.08 -8.85 8.48
C LYS A 141 -58.02 -9.37 7.38
N LYS A 142 -59.00 -8.60 6.91
CA LYS A 142 -59.90 -9.02 5.82
C LYS A 142 -59.89 -8.00 4.69
N THR A 143 -58.99 -8.17 3.71
CA THR A 143 -59.20 -8.04 2.25
C THR A 143 -57.90 -7.71 1.51
N LYS A 144 -57.37 -8.69 0.76
CA LYS A 144 -57.13 -8.64 -0.70
C LYS A 144 -56.11 -9.70 -1.11
N GLN A 145 -56.60 -10.60 -1.94
CA GLN A 145 -55.89 -11.62 -2.68
C GLN A 145 -55.70 -11.12 -4.13
N SER A 146 -54.69 -11.66 -4.82
CA SER A 146 -54.41 -11.58 -6.27
C SER A 146 -53.74 -10.32 -6.85
N LYS A 147 -52.51 -10.49 -7.34
CA LYS A 147 -52.18 -10.49 -8.78
C LYS A 147 -50.75 -10.96 -9.01
N SER A 148 -50.60 -11.98 -9.87
CA SER A 148 -49.37 -12.32 -10.55
C SER A 148 -49.00 -11.20 -11.54
N SER A 149 -47.85 -10.58 -11.34
CA SER A 149 -47.15 -9.82 -12.37
C SER A 149 -45.67 -10.00 -12.12
N SER A 150 -45.00 -10.68 -13.05
CA SER A 150 -43.56 -10.61 -13.36
C SER A 150 -42.87 -9.45 -12.62
N VAL A 151 -42.18 -9.74 -11.52
CA VAL A 151 -41.34 -8.76 -10.84
C VAL A 151 -40.02 -8.73 -11.60
N GLU A 152 -39.71 -7.60 -12.24
CA GLU A 152 -38.40 -7.33 -12.82
C GLU A 152 -37.38 -7.28 -11.66
N SER A 153 -36.69 -8.39 -11.46
CA SER A 153 -35.69 -8.60 -10.40
C SER A 153 -34.38 -7.89 -10.71
N LEU A 154 -33.68 -7.48 -9.64
CA LEU A 154 -32.36 -6.83 -9.68
C LEU A 154 -31.39 -7.58 -10.61
N ARG A 155 -30.81 -6.84 -11.57
CA ARG A 155 -29.84 -7.36 -12.55
C ARG A 155 -28.41 -6.90 -12.28
N HIS A 156 -28.25 -5.73 -11.66
CA HIS A 156 -26.96 -5.13 -11.39
C HIS A 156 -26.88 -4.64 -9.95
N LEU A 157 -25.88 -5.12 -9.21
CA LEU A 157 -25.59 -4.72 -7.85
C LEU A 157 -24.09 -4.42 -7.70
N ASP A 158 -23.74 -3.15 -7.49
CA ASP A 158 -22.37 -2.72 -7.19
C ASP A 158 -22.33 -2.06 -5.80
N LEU A 159 -21.62 -2.69 -4.88
CA LEU A 159 -21.37 -2.23 -3.52
C LEU A 159 -19.86 -2.04 -3.25
N SER A 160 -19.04 -1.97 -4.31
CA SER A 160 -17.59 -1.95 -4.17
C SER A 160 -17.07 -0.76 -3.37
N LYS A 161 -16.09 -1.00 -2.50
CA LYS A 161 -15.40 0.03 -1.69
C LYS A 161 -16.33 0.92 -0.85
N ALA A 162 -17.56 0.48 -0.61
CA ALA A 162 -18.57 1.27 0.08
C ALA A 162 -18.47 1.20 1.62
N GLY A 163 -17.37 0.63 2.16
CA GLY A 163 -17.14 0.51 3.60
C GLY A 163 -18.05 -0.49 4.31
N PHE A 164 -18.67 -1.43 3.57
CA PHE A 164 -19.57 -2.41 4.15
C PHE A 164 -18.79 -3.51 4.87
N GLY A 165 -19.02 -3.66 6.17
CA GLY A 165 -18.49 -4.77 6.97
C GLY A 165 -19.52 -5.79 7.41
N GLY A 166 -19.03 -6.96 7.85
CA GLY A 166 -19.86 -8.03 8.41
C GLY A 166 -20.20 -9.14 7.42
N LEU A 167 -21.26 -9.90 7.73
CA LEU A 167 -21.66 -11.08 6.96
C LEU A 167 -22.46 -10.70 5.71
N VAL A 168 -22.02 -11.16 4.54
CA VAL A 168 -22.80 -11.18 3.30
C VAL A 168 -23.99 -12.15 3.46
N PRO A 169 -25.24 -11.71 3.29
CA PRO A 169 -26.41 -12.56 3.49
C PRO A 169 -26.60 -13.57 2.33
N ASN A 170 -26.65 -14.85 2.65
CA ASN A 170 -26.88 -15.94 1.69
C ASN A 170 -28.19 -15.80 0.89
N GLN A 171 -29.15 -15.01 1.36
CA GLN A 171 -30.40 -14.70 0.66
C GLN A 171 -30.18 -13.97 -0.67
N LEU A 172 -29.01 -13.37 -0.89
CA LEU A 172 -28.62 -12.83 -2.20
C LEU A 172 -28.71 -13.89 -3.31
N GLY A 173 -28.51 -15.16 -2.98
CA GLY A 173 -28.67 -16.27 -3.92
C GLY A 173 -30.06 -16.41 -4.53
N ASN A 174 -31.09 -15.79 -3.94
CA ASN A 174 -32.44 -15.79 -4.50
C ASN A 174 -32.62 -14.79 -5.67
N LEU A 175 -31.63 -13.92 -5.94
CA LEU A 175 -31.66 -12.95 -7.03
C LEU A 175 -31.29 -13.62 -8.36
N SER A 176 -32.12 -14.54 -8.84
CA SER A 176 -31.85 -15.35 -10.04
C SER A 176 -31.74 -14.56 -11.35
N SER A 177 -32.13 -13.28 -11.37
CA SER A 177 -31.94 -12.37 -12.51
C SER A 177 -30.67 -11.54 -12.45
N LEU A 178 -29.85 -11.70 -11.42
CA LEU A 178 -28.63 -10.94 -11.25
C LEU A 178 -27.59 -11.35 -12.30
N GLU A 179 -27.15 -10.38 -13.10
CA GLU A 179 -26.15 -10.52 -14.16
C GLU A 179 -24.78 -9.97 -13.70
N TYR A 180 -24.78 -8.99 -12.79
CA TYR A 180 -23.58 -8.33 -12.27
C TYR A 180 -23.64 -8.19 -10.75
N LEU A 181 -22.61 -8.70 -10.07
CA LEU A 181 -22.40 -8.55 -8.63
C LEU A 181 -20.96 -8.11 -8.34
N ASN A 182 -20.82 -6.97 -7.67
CA ASN A 182 -19.53 -6.48 -7.19
C ASN A 182 -19.60 -6.17 -5.69
N LEU A 183 -18.86 -6.94 -4.90
CA LEU A 183 -18.74 -6.86 -3.46
C LEU A 183 -17.30 -6.61 -3.03
N ARG A 184 -16.46 -6.04 -3.91
CA ARG A 184 -15.07 -5.71 -3.59
C ARG A 184 -14.97 -4.88 -2.32
N ALA A 185 -14.11 -5.31 -1.42
CA ALA A 185 -13.88 -4.69 -0.12
C ALA A 185 -12.40 -4.34 0.06
N ASP A 186 -12.13 -3.29 0.83
CA ASP A 186 -10.78 -3.03 1.32
C ASP A 186 -10.51 -3.89 2.56
N ILE A 187 -9.23 -4.14 2.87
CA ILE A 187 -8.82 -5.03 3.97
C ILE A 187 -9.42 -4.58 5.32
N GLU A 188 -9.67 -3.30 5.48
CA GLU A 188 -10.21 -2.70 6.71
C GLU A 188 -11.73 -2.91 6.88
N ASP A 189 -12.45 -3.23 5.80
CA ASP A 189 -13.92 -3.29 5.79
C ASP A 189 -14.47 -4.51 6.56
N ASN A 190 -13.66 -5.54 6.82
CA ASN A 190 -14.07 -6.77 7.52
C ASN A 190 -15.33 -7.43 6.89
N LEU A 191 -15.46 -7.38 5.57
CA LEU A 191 -16.54 -8.05 4.83
C LEU A 191 -16.24 -9.55 4.67
N TYR A 192 -17.20 -10.41 5.00
CA TYR A 192 -16.98 -11.87 4.91
C TYR A 192 -18.22 -12.67 4.50
N VAL A 193 -17.98 -13.86 3.95
CA VAL A 193 -19.01 -14.82 3.54
C VAL A 193 -18.83 -16.13 4.32
N THR A 194 -19.92 -16.73 4.81
CA THR A 194 -19.84 -18.03 5.53
C THR A 194 -19.50 -19.19 4.62
N ASP A 195 -20.09 -19.21 3.43
CA ASP A 195 -19.95 -20.23 2.40
C ASP A 195 -20.36 -19.62 1.05
N LEU A 196 -19.96 -20.27 -0.05
CA LEU A 196 -20.30 -19.79 -1.39
C LEU A 196 -21.50 -20.53 -2.01
N GLN A 197 -22.18 -21.44 -1.30
CA GLN A 197 -23.24 -22.29 -1.89
C GLN A 197 -24.41 -21.49 -2.44
N TRP A 198 -24.72 -20.35 -1.83
CA TRP A 198 -25.81 -19.48 -2.28
C TRP A 198 -25.59 -18.91 -3.69
N LEU A 199 -24.35 -18.84 -4.19
CA LEU A 199 -24.08 -18.41 -5.56
C LEU A 199 -24.76 -19.31 -6.60
N SER A 200 -25.00 -20.59 -6.29
CA SER A 200 -25.68 -21.53 -7.19
C SER A 200 -27.10 -21.09 -7.60
N GLY A 201 -27.72 -20.19 -6.83
CA GLY A 201 -29.01 -19.59 -7.16
C GLY A 201 -28.94 -18.44 -8.18
N LEU A 202 -27.75 -17.89 -8.44
CA LEU A 202 -27.50 -16.79 -9.39
C LEU A 202 -27.33 -17.31 -10.82
N SER A 203 -28.37 -17.92 -11.38
CA SER A 203 -28.29 -18.66 -12.63
C SER A 203 -27.95 -17.84 -13.89
N LEU A 204 -28.06 -16.50 -13.83
CA LEU A 204 -27.75 -15.57 -14.93
C LEU A 204 -26.47 -14.74 -14.72
N ILE A 205 -25.70 -15.02 -13.66
CA ILE A 205 -24.52 -14.22 -13.32
C ILE A 205 -23.44 -14.29 -14.41
N GLU A 206 -22.99 -13.12 -14.88
CA GLU A 206 -21.91 -12.99 -15.86
C GLU A 206 -20.64 -12.41 -15.22
N HIS A 207 -20.80 -11.50 -14.25
CA HIS A 207 -19.70 -10.82 -13.56
C HIS A 207 -19.81 -10.99 -12.05
N LEU A 208 -18.73 -11.49 -11.45
CA LEU A 208 -18.64 -11.71 -10.01
C LEU A 208 -17.30 -11.18 -9.48
N ASP A 209 -17.35 -10.17 -8.60
CA ASP A 209 -16.17 -9.58 -7.95
C ASP A 209 -16.33 -9.64 -6.42
N PHE A 210 -15.39 -10.35 -5.78
CA PHE A 210 -15.29 -10.53 -4.33
C PHE A 210 -13.91 -10.12 -3.79
N VAL A 211 -13.13 -9.34 -4.54
CA VAL A 211 -11.76 -9.00 -4.13
C VAL A 211 -11.73 -8.43 -2.71
N GLY A 212 -10.83 -8.97 -1.89
CA GLY A 212 -10.66 -8.55 -0.48
C GLY A 212 -11.73 -9.05 0.49
N THR A 213 -12.77 -9.77 0.04
CA THR A 213 -13.77 -10.36 0.94
C THR A 213 -13.23 -11.65 1.58
N MET A 214 -13.27 -11.73 2.91
CA MET A 214 -12.70 -12.87 3.63
C MET A 214 -13.66 -14.07 3.67
N ALA A 215 -13.17 -15.27 3.38
CA ALA A 215 -13.91 -16.48 3.73
C ALA A 215 -13.93 -16.69 5.27
N ALA A 216 -15.11 -16.94 5.85
CA ALA A 216 -15.32 -17.02 7.31
C ALA A 216 -14.42 -18.07 8.05
N ALA A 217 -13.85 -19.03 7.32
CA ALA A 217 -13.04 -20.12 7.89
C ALA A 217 -11.81 -19.64 8.69
N LYS A 218 -11.13 -18.56 8.27
CA LYS A 218 -10.00 -17.96 9.03
C LYS A 218 -10.46 -16.93 10.08
N ILE A 219 -11.59 -16.24 9.88
CA ILE A 219 -12.20 -15.39 10.92
C ILE A 219 -12.52 -16.23 12.15
N LYS A 220 -12.99 -17.47 11.98
CA LYS A 220 -13.23 -18.39 13.11
C LYS A 220 -11.94 -18.77 13.85
N GLN A 221 -10.80 -18.86 13.17
CA GLN A 221 -9.49 -19.15 13.77
C GLN A 221 -8.91 -17.94 14.53
N SER A 222 -9.01 -16.75 13.93
CA SER A 222 -8.61 -15.48 14.57
C SER A 222 -9.52 -15.14 15.76
N CYS A 223 -10.85 -15.21 15.57
CA CYS A 223 -11.83 -15.03 16.63
C CYS A 223 -11.79 -16.13 17.70
N LYS A 224 -11.48 -17.40 17.40
CA LYS A 224 -11.26 -18.43 18.43
C LYS A 224 -10.11 -18.05 19.36
N THR A 225 -9.04 -17.53 18.77
CA THR A 225 -7.83 -17.13 19.49
C THR A 225 -8.11 -15.91 20.37
N GLU A 226 -8.86 -14.94 19.87
CA GLU A 226 -9.29 -13.75 20.60
C GLU A 226 -10.36 -14.06 21.67
N PHE A 227 -11.35 -14.92 21.37
CA PHE A 227 -12.38 -15.37 22.32
C PHE A 227 -11.80 -16.27 23.41
N ALA A 228 -10.76 -17.05 23.14
CA ALA A 228 -10.06 -17.82 24.17
C ALA A 228 -9.38 -16.88 25.19
N LYS A 229 -8.75 -15.80 24.71
CA LYS A 229 -8.20 -14.73 25.57
C LYS A 229 -9.30 -14.02 26.37
N LEU A 230 -10.42 -13.67 25.73
CA LEU A 230 -11.57 -13.02 26.38
C LEU A 230 -12.30 -13.92 27.40
N LYS A 231 -12.46 -15.23 27.12
CA LYS A 231 -12.99 -16.20 28.10
C LYS A 231 -12.10 -16.31 29.33
N GLN A 232 -10.79 -16.21 29.15
CA GLN A 232 -9.81 -16.25 30.24
C GLN A 232 -9.89 -14.98 31.11
N GLU A 233 -10.16 -13.83 30.50
CA GLU A 233 -10.32 -12.56 31.21
C GLU A 233 -11.69 -12.44 31.92
N VAL A 234 -12.77 -12.93 31.31
CA VAL A 234 -14.11 -12.98 31.92
C VAL A 234 -14.19 -13.99 33.07
N SER A 235 -13.42 -15.09 33.01
CA SER A 235 -13.33 -16.06 34.11
C SER A 235 -12.48 -15.56 35.28
N LYS A 236 -11.53 -14.64 35.06
CA LYS A 236 -10.84 -13.90 36.14
C LYS A 236 -11.77 -12.91 36.85
N GLN A 237 -12.65 -12.21 36.13
CA GLN A 237 -13.57 -11.23 36.73
C GLN A 237 -14.73 -11.85 37.56
N LYS A 238 -15.08 -13.11 37.35
CA LYS A 238 -16.15 -13.80 38.13
C LYS A 238 -15.81 -14.08 39.61
N LYS A 239 -14.59 -13.82 40.07
CA LYS A 239 -14.19 -14.01 41.49
C LYS A 239 -14.46 -12.81 42.40
N THR A 240 -14.93 -11.67 41.88
CA THR A 240 -15.44 -10.55 42.68
C THR A 240 -16.94 -10.40 42.45
N LYS A 241 -17.73 -10.53 43.53
CA LYS A 241 -19.18 -10.77 43.48
C LYS A 241 -20.01 -9.64 42.83
N GLN A 242 -21.12 -10.09 42.22
CA GLN A 242 -22.35 -9.40 41.81
C GLN A 242 -22.39 -8.63 40.47
N SER A 243 -22.69 -9.36 39.39
CA SER A 243 -23.63 -8.87 38.37
C SER A 243 -24.26 -10.03 37.57
N LYS A 244 -25.51 -9.82 37.13
CA LYS A 244 -26.38 -10.77 36.43
C LYS A 244 -25.80 -11.16 35.07
N SER A 245 -26.06 -12.42 34.69
CA SER A 245 -25.72 -13.04 33.41
C SER A 245 -26.07 -12.17 32.20
N ILE A 246 -25.04 -11.75 31.46
CA ILE A 246 -25.15 -11.39 30.04
C ILE A 246 -24.90 -12.69 29.27
N GLN A 247 -25.96 -13.30 28.73
CA GLN A 247 -25.79 -14.24 27.63
C GLN A 247 -25.53 -13.43 26.37
N LEU A 248 -24.29 -13.37 25.91
CA LEU A 248 -23.97 -13.06 24.53
C LEU A 248 -24.34 -14.30 23.71
N SER A 249 -25.50 -14.29 23.07
CA SER A 249 -25.76 -15.21 21.96
C SER A 249 -25.29 -14.54 20.67
N THR A 250 -24.10 -14.90 20.22
CA THR A 250 -23.76 -14.88 18.80
C THR A 250 -23.27 -16.27 18.48
N ASP A 251 -24.23 -17.09 18.07
CA ASP A 251 -24.06 -18.45 17.63
C ASP A 251 -23.26 -18.43 16.31
N LEU A 252 -21.94 -18.58 16.41
CA LEU A 252 -21.07 -18.98 15.29
C LEU A 252 -20.78 -20.49 15.34
N SER A 253 -21.60 -21.26 16.08
CA SER A 253 -21.42 -22.71 16.23
C SER A 253 -21.67 -23.44 14.92
N ASP A 254 -22.54 -22.90 14.06
CA ASP A 254 -23.10 -23.64 12.92
C ASP A 254 -22.31 -23.60 11.61
N VAL A 255 -21.23 -22.80 11.49
CA VAL A 255 -20.42 -22.82 10.26
C VAL A 255 -19.35 -23.89 10.38
N ASP A 256 -19.67 -25.09 9.90
CA ASP A 256 -18.74 -26.20 9.72
C ASP A 256 -17.65 -25.79 8.70
N PRO A 257 -16.35 -25.79 9.06
CA PRO A 257 -15.27 -25.54 8.11
C PRO A 257 -15.28 -26.49 6.90
N ALA A 258 -15.88 -27.68 7.05
CA ALA A 258 -16.07 -28.63 5.95
C ALA A 258 -17.13 -28.18 4.92
N GLN A 259 -18.03 -27.25 5.27
CA GLN A 259 -19.03 -26.72 4.33
C GLN A 259 -18.50 -25.65 3.36
N ALA A 260 -17.35 -25.02 3.66
CA ALA A 260 -16.65 -24.13 2.72
C ALA A 260 -15.88 -24.89 1.61
N SER A 261 -15.87 -26.23 1.68
CA SER A 261 -14.95 -27.11 0.92
C SER A 261 -15.20 -27.20 -0.59
N ASN A 262 -16.31 -26.69 -1.15
CA ASN A 262 -16.69 -26.98 -2.54
C ASN A 262 -17.00 -25.73 -3.40
N TRP A 263 -16.29 -24.60 -3.21
CA TRP A 263 -16.50 -23.39 -4.01
C TRP A 263 -16.31 -23.62 -5.53
N LEU A 264 -15.37 -24.48 -5.94
CA LEU A 264 -15.19 -24.89 -7.33
C LEU A 264 -16.43 -25.59 -7.92
N GLN A 265 -17.10 -26.43 -7.11
CA GLN A 265 -18.32 -27.12 -7.53
C GLN A 265 -19.46 -26.12 -7.75
N VAL A 266 -19.55 -25.09 -6.91
CA VAL A 266 -20.54 -24.02 -7.05
C VAL A 266 -20.30 -23.24 -8.33
N LEU A 267 -19.05 -22.86 -8.62
CA LEU A 267 -18.74 -22.14 -9.86
C LEU A 267 -19.13 -22.95 -11.10
N ASN A 268 -18.93 -24.27 -11.09
CA ASN A 268 -19.39 -25.16 -12.17
C ASN A 268 -20.91 -25.13 -12.40
N THR A 269 -21.71 -24.65 -11.45
CA THR A 269 -23.16 -24.48 -11.63
C THR A 269 -23.54 -23.18 -12.35
N LEU A 270 -22.56 -22.31 -12.67
CA LEU A 270 -22.76 -20.98 -13.25
C LEU A 270 -22.37 -20.97 -14.75
N PRO A 271 -23.27 -21.34 -15.67
CA PRO A 271 -22.94 -21.56 -17.07
C PRO A 271 -22.60 -20.27 -17.86
N PHE A 272 -23.05 -19.11 -17.38
CA PHE A 272 -22.88 -17.82 -18.06
C PHE A 272 -21.76 -16.96 -17.48
N LEU A 273 -21.01 -17.47 -16.49
CA LEU A 273 -19.95 -16.71 -15.85
C LEU A 273 -18.84 -16.37 -16.85
N LYS A 274 -18.58 -15.07 -17.04
CA LYS A 274 -17.57 -14.52 -17.96
C LYS A 274 -16.40 -13.90 -17.21
N ILE A 275 -16.65 -13.29 -16.05
CA ILE A 275 -15.66 -12.55 -15.26
C ILE A 275 -15.75 -13.00 -13.82
N LEU A 276 -14.62 -13.46 -13.28
CA LEU A 276 -14.50 -13.90 -11.90
C LEU A 276 -13.25 -13.30 -11.25
N TYR A 277 -13.46 -12.45 -10.24
CA TYR A 277 -12.41 -11.92 -9.38
C TYR A 277 -12.57 -12.45 -7.95
N LEU A 278 -11.64 -13.30 -7.53
CA LEU A 278 -11.55 -13.85 -6.17
C LEU A 278 -10.18 -13.54 -5.53
N SER A 279 -9.53 -12.46 -5.95
CA SER A 279 -8.22 -12.08 -5.41
C SER A 279 -8.29 -11.77 -3.91
N GLY A 280 -7.31 -12.24 -3.13
CA GLY A 280 -7.23 -11.93 -1.70
C GLY A 280 -8.33 -12.58 -0.84
N CYS A 281 -9.10 -13.54 -1.38
CA CYS A 281 -10.26 -14.13 -0.70
C CYS A 281 -9.92 -15.22 0.33
N GLN A 282 -8.64 -15.60 0.44
CA GLN A 282 -8.16 -16.66 1.32
C GLN A 282 -8.87 -18.01 1.06
N LEU A 283 -9.00 -18.37 -0.22
CA LEU A 283 -9.76 -19.53 -0.68
C LEU A 283 -9.32 -20.83 0.03
N PRO A 284 -10.26 -21.65 0.55
CA PRO A 284 -9.92 -22.89 1.22
C PRO A 284 -9.39 -23.93 0.22
N GLN A 285 -8.48 -24.80 0.67
CA GLN A 285 -8.03 -25.93 -0.13
C GLN A 285 -9.17 -26.91 -0.40
N VAL A 286 -9.24 -27.43 -1.63
CA VAL A 286 -10.30 -28.33 -2.10
C VAL A 286 -9.69 -29.70 -2.40
N PRO A 287 -10.33 -30.81 -2.00
CA PRO A 287 -9.85 -32.14 -2.38
C PRO A 287 -10.02 -32.40 -3.89
N PRO A 288 -8.96 -32.81 -4.61
CA PRO A 288 -9.05 -33.25 -6.01
C PRO A 288 -9.72 -34.64 -6.14
N PRO A 289 -10.27 -35.00 -7.32
CA PRO A 289 -10.39 -34.19 -8.54
C PRO A 289 -11.77 -33.53 -8.71
N ILE A 290 -11.80 -32.25 -9.06
CA ILE A 290 -13.00 -31.55 -9.55
C ILE A 290 -12.68 -31.01 -10.95
N HIS A 291 -13.42 -31.48 -11.96
CA HIS A 291 -13.30 -30.95 -13.32
C HIS A 291 -14.05 -29.61 -13.41
N LEU A 292 -13.35 -28.51 -13.69
CA LEU A 292 -13.98 -27.23 -13.97
C LEU A 292 -14.48 -27.19 -15.42
N ASN A 293 -15.72 -26.73 -15.61
CA ASN A 293 -16.33 -26.52 -16.92
C ASN A 293 -16.89 -25.10 -17.04
N LEU A 294 -15.98 -24.12 -17.14
CA LEU A 294 -16.31 -22.70 -17.26
C LEU A 294 -15.95 -22.20 -18.67
N SER A 295 -16.53 -22.80 -19.71
CA SER A 295 -16.19 -22.51 -21.11
C SER A 295 -16.48 -21.07 -21.55
N SER A 296 -17.42 -20.39 -20.87
CA SER A 296 -17.78 -18.98 -21.08
C SER A 296 -16.80 -17.99 -20.43
N LEU A 297 -15.90 -18.45 -19.55
CA LEU A 297 -15.06 -17.58 -18.74
C LEU A 297 -13.99 -16.90 -19.61
N ALA A 298 -13.94 -15.57 -19.53
CA ALA A 298 -13.00 -14.72 -20.24
C ALA A 298 -11.93 -14.13 -19.32
N ILE A 299 -12.27 -13.87 -18.06
CA ILE A 299 -11.36 -13.31 -17.04
C ILE A 299 -11.45 -14.15 -15.78
N LEU A 300 -10.29 -14.61 -15.31
CA LEU A 300 -10.12 -15.31 -14.04
C LEU A 300 -8.97 -14.68 -13.26
N ASP A 301 -9.27 -14.14 -12.09
CA ASP A 301 -8.28 -13.64 -11.14
C ASP A 301 -8.44 -14.37 -9.81
N LEU A 302 -7.45 -15.20 -9.49
CA LEU A 302 -7.31 -15.91 -8.23
C LEU A 302 -6.03 -15.48 -7.49
N SER A 303 -5.49 -14.30 -7.80
CA SER A 303 -4.25 -13.80 -7.20
C SER A 303 -4.37 -13.63 -5.69
N LEU A 304 -3.24 -13.53 -4.97
CA LEU A 304 -3.22 -13.25 -3.53
C LEU A 304 -4.04 -14.26 -2.70
N ASN A 305 -4.08 -15.53 -3.12
CA ASN A 305 -4.70 -16.61 -2.37
C ASN A 305 -3.61 -17.62 -1.97
N ASP A 306 -3.70 -18.26 -0.80
CA ASP A 306 -2.68 -19.22 -0.36
C ASP A 306 -2.78 -20.57 -1.14
N ILE A 307 -3.01 -20.56 -2.46
CA ILE A 307 -3.29 -21.77 -3.27
C ILE A 307 -2.02 -22.58 -3.53
N GLU A 308 -2.08 -23.87 -3.20
CA GLU A 308 -1.01 -24.85 -3.43
C GLU A 308 -1.32 -25.80 -4.61
N ASN A 309 -0.36 -26.66 -4.98
CA ASN A 309 -0.42 -27.50 -6.18
C ASN A 309 -1.60 -28.48 -6.26
N SER A 310 -2.07 -29.03 -5.14
CA SER A 310 -3.19 -30.00 -5.12
C SER A 310 -4.46 -29.42 -5.75
N LEU A 311 -4.66 -28.11 -5.56
CA LEU A 311 -5.73 -27.34 -6.19
C LEU A 311 -5.32 -26.85 -7.58
N GLY A 312 -4.05 -26.51 -7.77
CA GLY A 312 -3.46 -26.15 -9.07
C GLY A 312 -3.70 -27.20 -10.15
N GLU A 313 -3.46 -28.48 -9.87
CA GLU A 313 -3.71 -29.55 -10.86
C GLU A 313 -5.17 -29.59 -11.33
N SER A 314 -6.13 -29.36 -10.44
CA SER A 314 -7.55 -29.28 -10.80
C SER A 314 -7.88 -28.04 -11.63
N ILE A 315 -7.30 -26.88 -11.29
CA ILE A 315 -7.43 -25.63 -12.05
C ILE A 315 -6.84 -25.81 -13.46
N PHE A 316 -5.60 -26.29 -13.57
CA PHE A 316 -4.89 -26.47 -14.83
C PHE A 316 -5.48 -27.55 -15.74
N HIS A 317 -6.09 -28.59 -15.18
CA HIS A 317 -6.89 -29.54 -15.96
C HIS A 317 -8.17 -28.92 -16.50
N GLY A 318 -8.82 -28.06 -15.72
CA GLY A 318 -10.03 -27.33 -16.12
C GLY A 318 -9.78 -26.26 -17.18
N LEU A 319 -8.60 -25.62 -17.16
CA LEU A 319 -8.22 -24.58 -18.12
C LEU A 319 -8.35 -25.03 -19.58
N VAL A 320 -8.06 -26.30 -19.89
CA VAL A 320 -8.18 -26.84 -21.26
C VAL A 320 -9.58 -26.62 -21.86
N ASN A 321 -10.63 -26.59 -21.02
CA ASN A 321 -12.00 -26.37 -21.46
C ASN A 321 -12.42 -24.89 -21.51
N MET A 322 -11.59 -23.97 -20.99
CA MET A 322 -11.87 -22.54 -20.93
C MET A 322 -11.39 -21.83 -22.21
N THR A 323 -11.94 -22.21 -23.36
CA THR A 323 -11.51 -21.71 -24.69
C THR A 323 -11.73 -20.21 -24.90
N SER A 324 -12.59 -19.58 -24.10
CA SER A 324 -12.88 -18.14 -24.12
C SER A 324 -11.92 -17.31 -23.27
N LEU A 325 -11.01 -17.93 -22.50
CA LEU A 325 -10.18 -17.26 -21.52
C LEU A 325 -9.17 -16.33 -22.19
N ARG A 326 -9.15 -15.07 -21.77
CA ARG A 326 -8.30 -13.99 -22.29
C ARG A 326 -7.37 -13.42 -21.23
N HIS A 327 -7.80 -13.44 -19.97
CA HIS A 327 -7.04 -12.91 -18.85
C HIS A 327 -7.02 -13.94 -17.73
N LEU A 328 -5.82 -14.33 -17.31
CA LEU A 328 -5.59 -15.24 -16.20
C LEU A 328 -4.55 -14.62 -15.26
N ASP A 329 -4.96 -14.34 -14.02
CA ASP A 329 -4.06 -13.94 -12.95
C ASP A 329 -4.09 -14.98 -11.81
N LEU A 330 -2.95 -15.62 -11.60
CA LEU A 330 -2.68 -16.58 -10.53
C LEU A 330 -1.50 -16.12 -9.66
N SER A 331 -1.13 -14.85 -9.73
CA SER A 331 0.04 -14.31 -9.04
C SER A 331 -0.11 -14.33 -7.51
N ASN A 332 1.00 -14.24 -6.78
CA ASN A 332 0.98 -14.20 -5.31
C ASN A 332 0.22 -15.39 -4.69
N ASN A 333 0.57 -16.61 -5.13
CA ASN A 333 0.05 -17.87 -4.61
C ASN A 333 1.23 -18.78 -4.17
N LEU A 334 0.96 -20.06 -3.89
CA LEU A 334 1.97 -21.03 -3.41
C LEU A 334 2.25 -22.17 -4.41
N PHE A 335 1.97 -21.97 -5.71
CA PHE A 335 2.23 -22.96 -6.75
C PHE A 335 3.72 -23.29 -6.85
N ASN A 336 4.11 -24.55 -6.65
CA ASN A 336 5.49 -25.01 -6.62
C ASN A 336 5.84 -26.11 -7.65
N SER A 337 4.97 -26.34 -8.64
CA SER A 337 5.16 -27.28 -9.75
C SER A 337 5.84 -26.62 -10.95
N SER A 338 6.01 -27.35 -12.06
CA SER A 338 6.27 -26.72 -13.36
C SER A 338 5.01 -26.06 -13.92
N ILE A 339 5.17 -25.08 -14.81
CA ILE A 339 4.06 -24.54 -15.60
C ILE A 339 3.54 -25.67 -16.51
N PRO A 340 2.24 -26.02 -16.44
CA PRO A 340 1.69 -27.14 -17.19
C PRO A 340 1.51 -26.80 -18.66
N GLU A 341 1.79 -27.79 -19.52
CA GLU A 341 1.71 -27.64 -20.99
C GLU A 341 0.31 -27.25 -21.49
N SER A 342 -0.75 -27.63 -20.76
CA SER A 342 -2.13 -27.24 -21.09
C SER A 342 -2.31 -25.72 -21.15
N LEU A 343 -1.57 -24.96 -20.34
CA LEU A 343 -1.66 -23.50 -20.32
C LEU A 343 -1.21 -22.88 -21.65
N TYR A 344 -0.18 -23.45 -22.29
CA TYR A 344 0.33 -22.97 -23.58
C TYR A 344 -0.61 -23.27 -24.75
N SER A 345 -1.65 -24.10 -24.54
CA SER A 345 -2.66 -24.42 -25.56
C SER A 345 -3.85 -23.45 -25.58
N LEU A 346 -3.88 -22.45 -24.70
CA LEU A 346 -4.93 -21.44 -24.65
C LEU A 346 -4.70 -20.36 -25.71
N ASP A 347 -5.16 -20.64 -26.93
CA ASP A 347 -4.97 -19.77 -28.10
C ASP A 347 -5.59 -18.38 -27.96
N SER A 348 -6.60 -18.21 -27.08
CA SER A 348 -7.29 -16.94 -26.82
C SER A 348 -6.63 -16.08 -25.74
N LEU A 349 -5.64 -16.60 -25.01
CA LEU A 349 -5.09 -15.94 -23.83
C LEU A 349 -4.23 -14.73 -24.24
N GLN A 350 -4.54 -13.56 -23.68
CA GLN A 350 -3.90 -12.29 -23.97
C GLN A 350 -3.06 -11.80 -22.80
N PHE A 351 -3.54 -12.00 -21.58
CA PHE A 351 -2.84 -11.63 -20.35
C PHE A 351 -2.67 -12.87 -19.49
N LEU A 352 -1.42 -13.16 -19.11
CA LEU A 352 -1.08 -14.21 -18.18
C LEU A 352 -0.15 -13.66 -17.11
N ASN A 353 -0.59 -13.71 -15.86
CA ASN A 353 0.23 -13.38 -14.71
C ASN A 353 0.33 -14.58 -13.77
N LEU A 354 1.54 -15.11 -13.63
CA LEU A 354 1.92 -16.17 -12.70
C LEU A 354 2.96 -15.68 -11.67
N GLY A 355 3.19 -14.37 -11.60
CA GLY A 355 4.24 -13.76 -10.78
C GLY A 355 4.15 -14.08 -9.29
N SER A 356 5.25 -13.97 -8.55
CA SER A 356 5.33 -14.20 -7.10
C SER A 356 4.71 -15.54 -6.68
N ASN A 357 5.27 -16.63 -7.22
CA ASN A 357 4.89 -18.00 -6.92
C ASN A 357 6.18 -18.82 -6.66
N LYS A 358 6.09 -20.15 -6.71
CA LYS A 358 7.24 -21.05 -6.56
C LYS A 358 7.39 -21.97 -7.79
N PHE A 359 6.86 -21.58 -8.96
CA PHE A 359 6.93 -22.39 -10.18
C PHE A 359 8.39 -22.71 -10.51
N ARG A 360 8.66 -23.95 -10.88
CA ARG A 360 10.03 -24.47 -11.09
C ARG A 360 10.20 -25.18 -12.43
N GLY A 361 11.44 -25.47 -12.79
CA GLY A 361 11.78 -26.12 -14.05
C GLY A 361 11.87 -25.13 -15.20
N LYS A 362 11.95 -25.65 -16.43
CA LYS A 362 12.26 -24.84 -17.62
C LYS A 362 11.00 -24.29 -18.30
N LEU A 363 11.16 -23.14 -18.92
CA LEU A 363 10.14 -22.58 -19.82
C LEU A 363 10.04 -23.46 -21.08
N SER A 364 8.88 -24.03 -21.33
CA SER A 364 8.67 -24.94 -22.46
C SER A 364 8.70 -24.20 -23.79
N SER A 365 9.21 -24.86 -24.85
CA SER A 365 9.11 -24.33 -26.21
C SER A 365 7.67 -24.16 -26.69
N ALA A 366 6.70 -24.84 -26.06
CA ALA A 366 5.28 -24.70 -26.35
C ALA A 366 4.75 -23.29 -26.08
N ILE A 367 5.44 -22.44 -25.30
CA ILE A 367 5.07 -21.03 -25.12
C ILE A 367 4.89 -20.29 -26.45
N GLY A 368 5.60 -20.71 -27.50
CA GLY A 368 5.43 -20.16 -28.85
C GLY A 368 4.05 -20.38 -29.48
N ASN A 369 3.20 -21.23 -28.90
CA ASN A 369 1.83 -21.47 -29.34
C ASN A 369 0.86 -20.37 -28.87
N MET A 370 1.21 -19.60 -27.82
CA MET A 370 0.38 -18.55 -27.24
C MET A 370 0.33 -17.28 -28.10
N THR A 371 -0.03 -17.41 -29.38
CA THR A 371 0.09 -16.34 -30.38
C THR A 371 -0.78 -15.10 -30.12
N SER A 372 -1.82 -15.23 -29.28
CA SER A 372 -2.64 -14.10 -28.82
C SER A 372 -2.07 -13.35 -27.62
N ALA A 373 -1.00 -13.85 -26.98
CA ALA A 373 -0.42 -13.24 -25.79
C ALA A 373 0.07 -11.81 -26.08
N ILE A 374 -0.30 -10.90 -25.18
CA ILE A 374 0.05 -9.48 -25.18
C ILE A 374 0.95 -9.20 -23.97
N ASP A 375 0.58 -9.71 -22.80
CA ASP A 375 1.31 -9.49 -21.56
C ASP A 375 1.58 -10.82 -20.87
N LEU A 376 2.86 -11.07 -20.56
CA LEU A 376 3.32 -12.25 -19.85
C LEU A 376 4.14 -11.84 -18.63
N ASP A 377 3.63 -12.15 -17.45
CA ASP A 377 4.33 -11.96 -16.18
C ASP A 377 4.59 -13.33 -15.53
N LEU A 378 5.86 -13.67 -15.39
CA LEU A 378 6.34 -14.88 -14.71
C LEU A 378 7.30 -14.54 -13.56
N SER A 379 7.37 -13.27 -13.16
CA SER A 379 8.34 -12.74 -12.20
C SER A 379 8.33 -13.48 -10.87
N ASP A 380 9.44 -13.39 -10.11
CA ASP A 380 9.54 -13.92 -8.75
C ASP A 380 9.06 -15.38 -8.64
N ASN A 381 9.71 -16.24 -9.43
CA ASN A 381 9.49 -17.68 -9.49
C ASN A 381 10.82 -18.42 -9.56
N LYS A 382 10.80 -19.75 -9.43
CA LYS A 382 12.00 -20.61 -9.47
C LYS A 382 12.23 -21.22 -10.86
N LEU A 383 11.74 -20.59 -11.93
CA LEU A 383 11.93 -21.07 -13.29
C LEU A 383 13.40 -20.93 -13.68
N GLU A 384 13.93 -21.93 -14.38
CA GLU A 384 15.34 -22.02 -14.72
C GLU A 384 15.57 -22.26 -16.22
N GLY A 385 16.78 -21.92 -16.67
CA GLY A 385 17.21 -22.17 -18.03
C GLY A 385 16.74 -21.13 -19.05
N PRO A 386 17.17 -21.26 -20.30
CA PRO A 386 17.08 -20.18 -21.28
C PRO A 386 15.66 -19.95 -21.77
N ILE A 387 15.38 -18.71 -22.17
CA ILE A 387 14.18 -18.35 -22.94
C ILE A 387 14.20 -19.15 -24.27
N PRO A 388 13.12 -19.91 -24.56
CA PRO A 388 13.07 -20.75 -25.75
C PRO A 388 12.95 -19.91 -27.02
N ILE A 389 13.59 -20.38 -28.09
CA ILE A 389 13.66 -19.68 -29.38
C ILE A 389 12.28 -19.40 -30.00
N THR A 390 11.29 -20.24 -29.68
CA THR A 390 9.91 -20.17 -30.14
C THR A 390 9.16 -18.96 -29.58
N MET A 391 9.61 -18.39 -28.45
CA MET A 391 9.03 -17.15 -27.90
C MET A 391 9.21 -15.97 -28.86
N GLY A 392 10.23 -16.00 -29.72
CA GLY A 392 10.42 -15.01 -30.79
C GLY A 392 9.30 -14.98 -31.83
N ASN A 393 8.37 -15.95 -31.84
CA ASN A 393 7.22 -16.00 -32.75
C ASN A 393 5.98 -15.27 -32.23
N LEU A 394 5.98 -14.78 -30.99
CA LEU A 394 4.82 -14.14 -30.36
C LEU A 394 4.65 -12.68 -30.81
N CYS A 395 4.16 -12.48 -32.04
CA CYS A 395 4.14 -11.17 -32.71
C CYS A 395 3.24 -10.10 -32.06
N ASN A 396 2.35 -10.49 -31.13
CA ASN A 396 1.44 -9.58 -30.42
C ASN A 396 1.94 -9.17 -29.03
N LEU A 397 3.08 -9.72 -28.60
CA LEU A 397 3.61 -9.55 -27.26
C LEU A 397 4.15 -8.13 -27.06
N LYS A 398 3.64 -7.46 -26.04
CA LYS A 398 3.95 -6.07 -25.67
C LYS A 398 4.66 -5.96 -24.32
N SER A 399 4.37 -6.84 -23.39
CA SER A 399 5.02 -6.84 -22.07
C SER A 399 5.56 -8.22 -21.72
N ILE A 400 6.83 -8.26 -21.32
CA ILE A 400 7.49 -9.42 -20.74
C ILE A 400 8.05 -9.00 -19.38
N ILE A 401 7.54 -9.60 -18.30
CA ILE A 401 7.98 -9.34 -16.93
C ILE A 401 8.48 -10.64 -16.32
N PHE A 402 9.78 -10.88 -16.46
CA PHE A 402 10.46 -12.12 -16.10
C PHE A 402 11.49 -11.88 -14.98
N SER A 403 11.32 -10.82 -14.19
CA SER A 403 12.24 -10.47 -13.12
C SER A 403 12.41 -11.58 -12.07
N ASP A 404 13.60 -11.69 -11.51
CA ASP A 404 13.99 -12.65 -10.48
C ASP A 404 13.78 -14.14 -10.86
N LEU A 405 13.98 -14.48 -12.14
CA LEU A 405 14.06 -15.85 -12.65
C LEU A 405 15.51 -16.40 -12.75
N ASN A 406 15.70 -17.71 -12.85
CA ASN A 406 17.03 -18.33 -12.99
C ASN A 406 17.40 -18.63 -14.46
N LEU A 407 17.29 -17.63 -15.34
CA LEU A 407 17.46 -17.83 -16.79
C LEU A 407 18.89 -18.24 -17.18
N ASN A 408 19.91 -17.72 -16.48
CA ASN A 408 21.33 -18.06 -16.69
C ASN A 408 21.74 -18.00 -18.18
N GLN A 409 21.30 -16.96 -18.88
CA GLN A 409 21.43 -16.84 -20.33
C GLN A 409 22.20 -15.58 -20.70
N ASP A 410 22.91 -15.63 -21.84
CA ASP A 410 23.55 -14.44 -22.40
C ASP A 410 22.48 -13.46 -22.92
N VAL A 411 22.53 -12.21 -22.48
CA VAL A 411 21.56 -11.17 -22.84
C VAL A 411 21.50 -10.94 -24.36
N SER A 412 22.61 -11.09 -25.08
CA SER A 412 22.64 -10.97 -26.53
C SER A 412 21.84 -12.07 -27.22
N THR A 413 21.79 -13.26 -26.63
CA THR A 413 20.99 -14.38 -27.14
C THR A 413 19.50 -14.12 -26.92
N ILE A 414 19.12 -13.56 -25.77
CA ILE A 414 17.72 -13.16 -25.51
C ILE A 414 17.28 -12.09 -26.50
N VAL A 415 18.09 -11.03 -26.65
CA VAL A 415 17.85 -9.96 -27.62
C VAL A 415 17.70 -10.55 -29.03
N ALA A 416 18.55 -11.51 -29.43
CA ALA A 416 18.44 -12.18 -30.73
C ALA A 416 17.13 -12.98 -30.89
N VAL A 417 16.69 -13.71 -29.86
CA VAL A 417 15.42 -14.45 -29.86
C VAL A 417 14.23 -13.50 -30.02
N LEU A 418 14.18 -12.45 -29.20
CA LEU A 418 13.08 -11.48 -29.18
C LEU A 418 13.13 -10.49 -30.36
N SER A 419 14.28 -10.33 -31.02
CA SER A 419 14.44 -9.43 -32.16
C SER A 419 13.60 -9.81 -33.40
N ARG A 420 13.03 -11.03 -33.41
CA ARG A 420 12.15 -11.55 -34.47
C ARG A 420 10.80 -10.83 -34.52
N CYS A 421 9.70 -11.51 -34.20
CA CYS A 421 8.37 -10.95 -34.32
C CYS A 421 8.05 -9.96 -33.20
N VAL A 422 8.56 -10.23 -32.00
CA VAL A 422 8.27 -9.50 -30.75
C VAL A 422 8.76 -8.05 -30.80
N SER A 423 9.91 -7.78 -31.43
CA SER A 423 10.59 -6.47 -31.42
C SER A 423 9.76 -5.28 -31.90
N ASN A 424 8.77 -5.50 -32.78
CA ASN A 424 7.97 -4.42 -33.34
C ASN A 424 6.91 -3.87 -32.38
N GLN A 425 6.46 -4.65 -31.40
CA GLN A 425 5.37 -4.27 -30.49
C GLN A 425 5.76 -4.25 -29.02
N LEU A 426 6.94 -4.78 -28.67
CA LEU A 426 7.40 -4.84 -27.29
C LEU A 426 7.54 -3.42 -26.72
N ASP A 427 6.71 -3.13 -25.72
CA ASP A 427 6.65 -1.88 -24.97
C ASP A 427 7.48 -2.00 -23.68
N LYS A 428 7.45 -3.16 -23.02
CA LYS A 428 8.14 -3.41 -21.74
C LYS A 428 8.90 -4.73 -21.77
N LEU A 429 10.17 -4.67 -21.37
CA LEU A 429 11.02 -5.83 -21.14
C LEU A 429 11.69 -5.70 -19.77
N ASP A 430 11.26 -6.55 -18.83
CA ASP A 430 11.89 -6.67 -17.52
C ASP A 430 12.52 -8.06 -17.36
N LEU A 431 13.85 -8.07 -17.24
CA LEU A 431 14.68 -9.24 -17.00
C LEU A 431 15.62 -8.99 -15.80
N SER A 432 15.18 -8.17 -14.85
CA SER A 432 15.97 -7.84 -13.66
C SER A 432 16.20 -9.08 -12.80
N GLY A 433 17.38 -9.26 -12.18
CA GLY A 433 17.62 -10.41 -11.29
C GLY A 433 17.66 -11.78 -11.99
N CYS A 434 17.82 -11.82 -13.32
CA CYS A 434 17.70 -13.06 -14.10
C CYS A 434 18.97 -13.92 -14.19
N HIS A 435 20.04 -13.55 -13.48
CA HIS A 435 21.39 -14.14 -13.62
C HIS A 435 21.92 -14.06 -15.07
N LEU A 436 21.60 -12.98 -15.79
CA LEU A 436 22.05 -12.78 -17.16
C LEU A 436 23.53 -12.46 -17.21
N SER A 437 24.18 -12.89 -18.29
CA SER A 437 25.59 -12.58 -18.58
C SER A 437 25.74 -12.05 -20.02
N GLY A 438 26.98 -11.86 -20.48
CA GLY A 438 27.25 -11.41 -21.85
C GLY A 438 27.28 -9.89 -21.97
N GLN A 439 26.93 -9.38 -23.15
CA GLN A 439 27.00 -7.95 -23.47
C GLN A 439 25.77 -7.47 -24.23
N LEU A 440 25.39 -6.22 -24.01
CA LEU A 440 24.40 -5.55 -24.85
C LEU A 440 24.98 -5.31 -26.25
N THR A 441 24.24 -5.69 -27.29
CA THR A 441 24.68 -5.60 -28.68
C THR A 441 23.86 -4.59 -29.48
N ASN A 442 24.32 -4.27 -30.68
CA ASN A 442 23.63 -3.35 -31.59
C ASN A 442 22.26 -3.87 -32.07
N GLN A 443 21.88 -5.11 -31.77
CA GLN A 443 20.56 -5.64 -32.09
C GLN A 443 19.42 -4.99 -31.28
N LEU A 444 19.74 -4.30 -30.19
CA LEU A 444 18.76 -3.52 -29.43
C LEU A 444 18.01 -2.51 -30.30
N ARG A 445 18.62 -1.97 -31.36
CA ARG A 445 17.95 -1.04 -32.30
C ARG A 445 16.65 -1.57 -32.92
N ASN A 446 16.42 -2.88 -32.90
CA ASN A 446 15.23 -3.48 -33.46
C ASN A 446 13.97 -3.19 -32.62
N PHE A 447 14.11 -2.89 -31.34
CA PHE A 447 13.00 -2.72 -30.39
C PHE A 447 12.46 -1.28 -30.36
N LYS A 448 12.08 -0.72 -31.50
CA LYS A 448 11.74 0.72 -31.63
C LYS A 448 10.52 1.18 -30.79
N SER A 449 9.64 0.24 -30.45
CA SER A 449 8.45 0.50 -29.63
C SER A 449 8.75 0.43 -28.13
N LEU A 450 9.93 -0.02 -27.73
CA LEU A 450 10.28 -0.24 -26.33
C LEU A 450 10.29 1.07 -25.55
N LYS A 451 9.52 1.08 -24.46
CA LYS A 451 9.34 2.19 -23.53
C LYS A 451 10.06 1.91 -22.22
N GLU A 452 10.11 0.65 -21.79
CA GLU A 452 10.67 0.24 -20.51
C GLU A 452 11.65 -0.91 -20.73
N LEU A 453 12.91 -0.69 -20.34
CA LEU A 453 13.95 -1.72 -20.34
C LEU A 453 14.57 -1.82 -18.95
N HIS A 454 14.31 -2.93 -18.28
CA HIS A 454 14.84 -3.26 -16.95
C HIS A 454 15.76 -4.47 -17.06
N LEU A 455 17.05 -4.27 -16.77
CA LEU A 455 18.08 -5.31 -16.76
C LEU A 455 18.87 -5.31 -15.44
N SER A 456 18.31 -4.69 -14.40
CA SER A 456 18.94 -4.50 -13.10
C SER A 456 19.37 -5.81 -12.46
N ARG A 457 20.35 -5.77 -11.56
CA ARG A 457 20.77 -6.94 -10.74
C ARG A 457 21.16 -8.16 -11.59
N ASN A 458 22.02 -7.97 -12.58
CA ASN A 458 22.52 -9.04 -13.45
C ASN A 458 24.06 -9.02 -13.53
N SER A 459 24.65 -9.88 -14.35
CA SER A 459 26.09 -9.88 -14.66
C SER A 459 26.36 -9.43 -16.11
N VAL A 460 25.55 -8.50 -16.63
CA VAL A 460 25.76 -7.94 -17.98
C VAL A 460 27.01 -7.06 -17.97
N SER A 461 27.89 -7.29 -18.94
CA SER A 461 29.21 -6.68 -19.04
C SER A 461 29.39 -5.89 -20.33
N GLY A 462 30.55 -5.25 -20.47
CA GLY A 462 30.88 -4.48 -21.68
C GLY A 462 30.24 -3.09 -21.70
N PRO A 463 30.36 -2.35 -22.81
CA PRO A 463 29.82 -1.00 -22.91
C PRO A 463 28.33 -0.96 -23.20
N ILE A 464 27.67 0.12 -22.80
CA ILE A 464 26.33 0.47 -23.27
C ILE A 464 26.44 0.81 -24.77
N PRO A 465 25.80 0.06 -25.68
CA PRO A 465 25.98 0.23 -27.12
C PRO A 465 25.32 1.53 -27.60
N ILE A 466 25.95 2.20 -28.57
CA ILE A 466 25.45 3.45 -29.19
C ILE A 466 24.02 3.30 -29.74
N SER A 467 23.67 2.10 -30.19
CA SER A 467 22.32 1.75 -30.67
C SER A 467 21.21 1.93 -29.64
N ILE A 468 21.52 2.04 -28.34
CA ILE A 468 20.51 2.34 -27.31
C ILE A 468 19.76 3.63 -27.65
N ALA A 469 20.44 4.59 -28.28
CA ALA A 469 19.89 5.86 -28.73
C ALA A 469 18.89 5.74 -29.90
N GLU A 470 18.75 4.56 -30.50
CA GLU A 470 17.76 4.29 -31.55
C GLU A 470 16.41 3.83 -30.95
N LEU A 471 16.33 3.61 -29.64
CA LEU A 471 15.10 3.31 -28.91
C LEU A 471 14.31 4.60 -28.62
N SER A 472 13.82 5.27 -29.66
CA SER A 472 13.22 6.61 -29.52
C SER A 472 11.99 6.70 -28.60
N SER A 473 11.34 5.56 -28.31
CA SER A 473 10.17 5.48 -27.43
C SER A 473 10.54 5.26 -25.96
N LEU A 474 11.83 5.06 -25.64
CA LEU A 474 12.30 4.68 -24.32
C LEU A 474 12.04 5.79 -23.30
N ARG A 475 11.38 5.41 -22.20
CA ARG A 475 11.03 6.23 -21.04
C ARG A 475 11.79 5.80 -19.80
N VAL A 476 12.02 4.50 -19.64
CA VAL A 476 12.73 3.92 -18.49
C VAL A 476 13.88 3.07 -18.99
N LEU A 477 15.08 3.36 -18.50
CA LEU A 477 16.29 2.57 -18.71
C LEU A 477 16.95 2.30 -17.36
N GLU A 478 16.79 1.06 -16.89
CA GLU A 478 17.37 0.57 -15.63
C GLU A 478 18.39 -0.53 -15.93
N LEU A 479 19.65 -0.23 -15.65
CA LEU A 479 20.81 -1.08 -15.89
C LEU A 479 21.67 -1.24 -14.62
N ASP A 480 21.13 -0.87 -13.46
CA ASP A 480 21.86 -0.86 -12.20
C ASP A 480 22.31 -2.25 -11.76
N GLN A 481 23.30 -2.30 -10.86
CA GLN A 481 23.85 -3.54 -10.30
C GLN A 481 24.26 -4.55 -11.40
N ASN A 482 25.13 -4.09 -12.30
CA ASN A 482 25.69 -4.89 -13.39
C ASN A 482 27.23 -4.71 -13.47
N GLN A 483 27.86 -5.23 -14.53
CA GLN A 483 29.30 -5.12 -14.79
C GLN A 483 29.58 -4.25 -16.03
N LEU A 484 28.71 -3.29 -16.32
CA LEU A 484 28.85 -2.41 -17.49
C LEU A 484 30.05 -1.49 -17.32
N LYS A 485 30.81 -1.26 -18.39
CA LYS A 485 32.07 -0.51 -18.37
C LYS A 485 32.20 0.45 -19.54
N GLY A 486 33.21 1.32 -19.49
CA GLY A 486 33.42 2.34 -20.52
C GLY A 486 32.51 3.55 -20.30
N GLN A 487 32.38 4.39 -21.32
CA GLN A 487 31.69 5.68 -21.20
C GLN A 487 30.19 5.57 -21.50
N LEU A 488 29.39 6.41 -20.84
CA LEU A 488 28.01 6.64 -21.23
C LEU A 488 27.99 7.23 -22.66
N PRO A 489 27.32 6.59 -23.63
CA PRO A 489 27.39 7.03 -25.02
C PRO A 489 26.74 8.40 -25.18
N ASN A 490 27.44 9.35 -25.81
CA ASN A 490 26.94 10.72 -26.05
C ASN A 490 25.61 10.73 -26.82
N SER A 491 25.34 9.69 -27.62
CA SER A 491 24.10 9.52 -28.35
C SER A 491 22.86 9.36 -27.46
N ILE A 492 23.02 9.11 -26.16
CA ILE A 492 21.90 9.03 -25.20
C ILE A 492 21.06 10.32 -25.24
N GLU A 493 21.63 11.46 -25.63
CA GLU A 493 20.92 12.73 -25.83
C GLU A 493 19.73 12.64 -26.82
N LYS A 494 19.70 11.61 -27.69
CA LYS A 494 18.61 11.37 -28.65
C LYS A 494 17.37 10.74 -28.02
N LEU A 495 17.46 10.23 -26.79
CA LEU A 495 16.34 9.63 -26.07
C LEU A 495 15.47 10.71 -25.44
N THR A 496 14.76 11.46 -26.28
CA THR A 496 13.98 12.66 -25.85
C THR A 496 12.80 12.35 -24.94
N ASN A 497 12.35 11.09 -24.89
CA ASN A 497 11.26 10.63 -24.03
C ASN A 497 11.74 9.99 -22.72
N LEU A 498 13.06 9.90 -22.50
CA LEU A 498 13.62 9.25 -21.33
C LEU A 498 13.28 10.06 -20.08
N GLU A 499 12.72 9.39 -19.08
CA GLU A 499 12.28 9.96 -17.81
C GLU A 499 13.12 9.41 -16.65
N ILE A 500 13.51 8.14 -16.72
CA ILE A 500 14.27 7.45 -15.69
C ILE A 500 15.52 6.86 -16.33
N LEU A 501 16.68 7.23 -15.77
CA LEU A 501 17.96 6.62 -16.09
C LEU A 501 18.62 6.17 -14.78
N ASP A 502 18.65 4.86 -14.58
CA ASP A 502 19.43 4.23 -13.51
C ASP A 502 20.53 3.37 -14.11
N ILE A 503 21.77 3.78 -13.85
CA ILE A 503 23.00 3.11 -14.27
C ILE A 503 23.92 2.90 -13.06
N SER A 504 23.36 2.95 -11.84
CA SER A 504 24.11 2.86 -10.60
C SER A 504 24.79 1.49 -10.41
N THR A 505 25.78 1.41 -9.54
CA THR A 505 26.48 0.16 -9.17
C THR A 505 26.97 -0.60 -10.40
N ASN A 506 27.84 0.05 -11.18
CA ASN A 506 28.47 -0.46 -12.39
C ASN A 506 29.96 -0.04 -12.43
N LEU A 507 30.65 -0.26 -13.55
CA LEU A 507 32.06 0.11 -13.77
C LEU A 507 32.19 1.20 -14.85
N LEU A 508 31.19 2.07 -15.00
CA LEU A 508 31.18 3.13 -16.01
C LEU A 508 32.20 4.22 -15.66
N GLU A 509 32.92 4.69 -16.67
CA GLU A 509 33.98 5.69 -16.53
C GLU A 509 33.75 6.89 -17.47
N GLY A 510 34.63 7.89 -17.36
CA GLY A 510 34.55 9.10 -18.18
C GLY A 510 33.72 10.20 -17.54
N VAL A 511 33.34 11.18 -18.35
CA VAL A 511 32.53 12.32 -17.94
C VAL A 511 31.06 12.07 -18.27
N VAL A 512 30.16 12.64 -17.48
CA VAL A 512 28.74 12.62 -17.81
C VAL A 512 28.50 13.53 -19.02
N SER A 513 28.21 12.92 -20.15
CA SER A 513 27.95 13.62 -21.41
C SER A 513 26.63 14.37 -21.38
N LYS A 514 26.59 15.51 -22.07
CA LYS A 514 25.40 16.37 -22.12
C LYS A 514 24.19 15.60 -22.62
N THR A 515 23.07 15.75 -21.92
CA THR A 515 21.76 15.29 -22.37
C THR A 515 20.82 16.49 -22.47
N HIS A 516 19.89 16.47 -23.42
CA HIS A 516 18.80 17.46 -23.53
C HIS A 516 17.46 16.83 -23.11
N ILE A 517 17.53 15.93 -22.14
CA ILE A 517 16.45 15.03 -21.75
C ILE A 517 15.73 15.62 -20.54
N ASP A 518 14.42 15.51 -20.50
CA ASP A 518 13.60 15.98 -19.36
C ASP A 518 13.51 14.89 -18.27
N LEU A 519 14.67 14.46 -17.74
CA LEU A 519 14.75 13.40 -16.73
C LEU A 519 14.01 13.78 -15.44
N ILE A 520 13.41 12.77 -14.81
CA ILE A 520 12.78 12.80 -13.50
C ILE A 520 13.71 12.16 -12.46
N LEU A 521 14.36 11.05 -12.82
CA LEU A 521 15.37 10.39 -12.00
C LEU A 521 16.65 10.18 -12.82
N LEU A 522 17.76 10.57 -12.22
CA LEU A 522 19.11 10.22 -12.66
C LEU A 522 19.88 9.64 -11.49
N ASP A 523 20.10 8.33 -11.53
CA ASP A 523 21.03 7.65 -10.62
C ASP A 523 22.21 7.08 -11.41
N ALA A 524 23.39 7.64 -11.12
CA ALA A 524 24.67 7.18 -11.65
C ALA A 524 25.67 6.92 -10.53
N GLY A 525 25.16 6.63 -9.33
CA GLY A 525 25.96 6.33 -8.15
C GLY A 525 26.82 5.07 -8.30
N GLU A 526 27.83 4.92 -7.46
CA GLU A 526 28.66 3.69 -7.36
C GLU A 526 29.24 3.27 -8.72
N ASN A 527 29.99 4.18 -9.34
CA ASN A 527 30.66 3.99 -10.63
C ASN A 527 32.08 4.58 -10.58
N GLU A 528 32.76 4.62 -11.73
CA GLU A 528 34.11 5.16 -11.90
C GLU A 528 34.09 6.52 -12.65
N LEU A 529 32.95 7.23 -12.64
CA LEU A 529 32.76 8.50 -13.33
C LEU A 529 33.60 9.59 -12.68
N HIS A 530 34.15 10.49 -13.50
CA HIS A 530 35.09 11.52 -13.05
C HIS A 530 34.90 12.85 -13.78
N GLY A 531 35.75 13.82 -13.45
CA GLY A 531 35.65 15.20 -13.94
C GLY A 531 34.79 16.05 -13.00
N ASN A 532 34.27 17.17 -13.51
CA ASN A 532 33.41 18.05 -12.72
C ASN A 532 31.95 17.65 -12.89
N ILE A 533 31.12 17.89 -11.87
CA ILE A 533 29.66 17.83 -12.03
C ILE A 533 29.27 18.84 -13.12
N PRO A 534 28.64 18.40 -14.23
CA PRO A 534 28.36 19.31 -15.33
C PRO A 534 27.25 20.32 -15.03
N ARG A 535 27.49 21.59 -15.39
CA ARG A 535 26.52 22.70 -15.24
C ARG A 535 25.19 22.46 -15.97
N TRP A 536 25.25 21.75 -17.11
CA TRP A 536 24.07 21.50 -17.93
C TRP A 536 23.01 20.65 -17.21
N ILE A 537 23.36 19.91 -16.15
CA ILE A 537 22.38 19.20 -15.31
C ILE A 537 21.38 20.22 -14.74
N GLY A 538 21.88 21.34 -14.23
CA GLY A 538 21.07 22.44 -13.70
C GLY A 538 20.33 23.25 -14.76
N ASP A 539 20.96 23.46 -15.92
CA ASP A 539 20.37 24.23 -17.01
C ASP A 539 19.25 23.46 -17.74
N GLY A 540 19.44 22.16 -17.94
CA GLY A 540 18.64 21.31 -18.82
C GLY A 540 17.59 20.46 -18.09
N LEU A 541 17.88 19.90 -16.91
CA LEU A 541 17.01 18.88 -16.28
C LEU A 541 15.99 19.52 -15.32
N ARG A 542 15.06 20.32 -15.85
CA ARG A 542 14.12 21.12 -15.03
C ARG A 542 13.02 20.32 -14.32
N LYS A 543 12.85 19.05 -14.67
CA LYS A 543 11.87 18.13 -14.06
C LYS A 543 12.52 17.16 -13.06
N LEU A 544 13.83 17.22 -12.87
CA LEU A 544 14.56 16.26 -12.06
C LEU A 544 14.11 16.33 -10.60
N VAL A 545 13.78 15.17 -10.05
CA VAL A 545 13.31 14.97 -8.68
C VAL A 545 14.42 14.31 -7.85
N VAL A 546 15.09 13.31 -8.43
CA VAL A 546 16.18 12.58 -7.80
C VAL A 546 17.44 12.72 -8.64
N LEU A 547 18.52 13.21 -8.02
CA LEU A 547 19.87 13.20 -8.57
C LEU A 547 20.79 12.48 -7.60
N SER A 548 21.31 11.32 -8.02
CA SER A 548 22.34 10.57 -7.29
C SER A 548 23.58 10.41 -8.17
N LEU A 549 24.71 10.93 -7.68
CA LEU A 549 26.05 10.79 -8.26
C LEU A 549 27.05 10.24 -7.24
N ARG A 550 26.54 9.59 -6.19
CA ARG A 550 27.33 9.15 -5.04
C ARG A 550 28.43 8.18 -5.41
N SER A 551 29.44 8.02 -4.57
CA SER A 551 30.47 6.97 -4.71
C SER A 551 31.06 6.91 -6.11
N ASN A 552 31.63 8.04 -6.54
CA ASN A 552 32.29 8.22 -7.83
C ASN A 552 33.60 9.01 -7.63
N LYS A 553 34.21 9.48 -8.73
CA LYS A 553 35.44 10.28 -8.72
C LYS A 553 35.19 11.73 -9.16
N PHE A 554 33.98 12.26 -8.99
CA PHE A 554 33.68 13.66 -9.31
C PHE A 554 34.54 14.60 -8.47
N SER A 555 34.99 15.69 -9.07
CA SER A 555 35.89 16.68 -8.49
C SER A 555 35.44 18.10 -8.84
N GLY A 556 36.17 19.11 -8.39
CA GLY A 556 35.79 20.51 -8.61
C GLY A 556 34.63 20.93 -7.69
N TYR A 557 33.91 21.97 -8.10
CA TYR A 557 32.88 22.62 -7.28
C TYR A 557 31.49 22.05 -7.57
N ILE A 558 30.60 22.10 -6.58
CA ILE A 558 29.15 21.92 -6.80
C ILE A 558 28.64 23.13 -7.61
N PRO A 559 28.09 22.93 -8.83
CA PRO A 559 27.66 24.05 -9.67
C PRO A 559 26.38 24.72 -9.15
N ASP A 560 26.38 26.06 -9.11
CA ASP A 560 25.22 26.87 -8.73
C ASP A 560 24.01 26.63 -9.64
N GLU A 561 24.25 26.18 -10.88
CA GLU A 561 23.20 25.84 -11.84
C GLU A 561 22.26 24.75 -11.31
N LEU A 562 22.72 23.84 -10.43
CA LEU A 562 21.85 22.82 -9.81
C LEU A 562 20.69 23.45 -9.04
N CYS A 563 20.90 24.59 -8.39
CA CYS A 563 19.86 25.34 -7.68
C CYS A 563 18.71 25.81 -8.59
N ALA A 564 18.89 25.76 -9.91
CA ALA A 564 17.87 26.12 -10.88
C ALA A 564 16.84 24.99 -11.10
N ILE A 565 17.10 23.79 -10.57
CA ILE A 565 16.19 22.64 -10.55
C ILE A 565 15.23 22.79 -9.36
N GLY A 566 14.18 23.59 -9.53
CA GLY A 566 13.19 23.82 -8.47
C GLY A 566 12.42 22.57 -8.05
N SER A 567 12.45 21.51 -8.87
CA SER A 567 11.79 20.23 -8.66
C SER A 567 12.57 19.23 -7.79
N LEU A 568 13.83 19.51 -7.49
CA LEU A 568 14.71 18.55 -6.83
C LEU A 568 14.23 18.26 -5.40
N GLN A 569 14.10 16.98 -5.07
CA GLN A 569 13.73 16.49 -3.73
C GLN A 569 14.88 15.71 -3.08
N VAL A 570 15.70 15.05 -3.89
CA VAL A 570 16.84 14.26 -3.42
C VAL A 570 18.08 14.69 -4.20
N LEU A 571 19.11 15.10 -3.47
CA LEU A 571 20.44 15.39 -4.00
C LEU A 571 21.47 14.57 -3.23
N ASP A 572 21.99 13.52 -3.86
CA ASP A 572 23.05 12.68 -3.30
C ASP A 572 24.33 12.83 -4.12
N LEU A 573 25.32 13.50 -3.53
CA LEU A 573 26.66 13.70 -4.09
C LEU A 573 27.73 13.10 -3.17
N ALA A 574 27.35 12.20 -2.26
CA ALA A 574 28.22 11.64 -1.25
C ALA A 574 29.42 10.89 -1.86
N ASP A 575 30.49 10.74 -1.10
CA ASP A 575 31.62 9.87 -1.44
C ASP A 575 32.23 10.21 -2.82
N ASN A 576 32.76 11.43 -2.92
CA ASN A 576 33.39 11.98 -4.12
C ASN A 576 34.62 12.85 -3.74
N ASN A 577 35.22 13.52 -4.71
CA ASN A 577 36.35 14.43 -4.53
C ASN A 577 35.96 15.92 -4.67
N LEU A 578 34.72 16.29 -4.33
CA LEU A 578 34.21 17.65 -4.49
C LEU A 578 34.89 18.62 -3.50
N ILE A 579 35.15 19.84 -3.95
CA ILE A 579 35.84 20.90 -3.21
C ILE A 579 35.02 22.19 -3.19
N GLY A 580 35.50 23.17 -2.42
CA GLY A 580 34.87 24.48 -2.30
C GLY A 580 33.68 24.48 -1.35
N SER A 581 32.84 25.51 -1.42
CA SER A 581 31.71 25.71 -0.52
C SER A 581 30.41 25.12 -1.05
N ILE A 582 29.50 24.81 -0.14
CA ILE A 582 28.10 24.50 -0.49
C ILE A 582 27.46 25.76 -1.13
N PRO A 583 26.78 25.66 -2.28
CA PRO A 583 26.16 26.79 -2.95
C PRO A 583 25.16 27.56 -2.07
N ARG A 584 25.29 28.90 -2.01
CA ARG A 584 24.33 29.76 -1.27
C ARG A 584 22.94 29.79 -1.93
N CYS A 585 22.84 29.36 -3.17
CA CYS A 585 21.57 29.31 -3.89
C CYS A 585 20.64 28.16 -3.50
N VAL A 586 21.02 27.29 -2.54
CA VAL A 586 20.23 26.13 -2.10
C VAL A 586 18.79 26.47 -1.71
N SER A 587 18.53 27.70 -1.26
CA SER A 587 17.17 28.21 -1.01
C SER A 587 16.24 28.18 -2.23
N LYS A 588 16.77 27.99 -3.44
CA LYS A 588 15.99 27.88 -4.68
C LYS A 588 15.45 26.47 -4.96
N PHE A 589 15.81 25.45 -4.16
CA PHE A 589 15.20 24.12 -4.23
C PHE A 589 13.76 24.14 -3.69
N ARG A 590 12.82 24.63 -4.51
CA ARG A 590 11.44 24.91 -4.09
C ARG A 590 10.72 23.69 -3.51
N ALA A 591 10.95 22.50 -4.08
CA ALA A 591 10.34 21.26 -3.60
C ALA A 591 10.82 20.80 -2.22
N MET A 592 12.04 21.19 -1.82
CA MET A 592 12.58 21.00 -0.47
C MET A 592 12.18 22.14 0.48
N ALA A 593 11.83 23.32 -0.05
CA ALA A 593 11.41 24.47 0.75
C ALA A 593 9.91 24.49 1.08
N LYS A 594 9.05 23.97 0.19
CA LYS A 594 7.60 23.94 0.37
C LYS A 594 6.99 22.70 -0.29
N PHE A 595 6.01 22.11 0.39
CA PHE A 595 5.17 21.08 -0.21
C PHE A 595 4.18 21.72 -1.20
N ASN A 596 4.27 21.35 -2.48
CA ASN A 596 3.28 21.74 -3.49
C ASN A 596 2.52 20.49 -3.96
N GLY A 597 1.24 20.36 -3.56
CA GLY A 597 0.42 19.17 -3.85
C GLY A 597 0.30 18.84 -5.35
N SER A 598 0.43 19.83 -6.24
CA SER A 598 0.41 19.63 -7.70
C SER A 598 1.67 18.96 -8.26
N MET A 599 2.72 18.83 -7.47
CA MET A 599 3.96 18.17 -7.90
C MET A 599 3.98 16.70 -7.50
N GLY A 600 3.22 16.36 -6.43
CA GLY A 600 2.87 14.98 -6.10
C GLY A 600 2.12 14.28 -7.24
N THR A 601 1.35 15.00 -8.07
CA THR A 601 0.61 14.39 -9.19
C THR A 601 1.48 13.98 -10.38
N ALA A 602 2.58 14.68 -10.66
CA ALA A 602 3.50 14.30 -11.74
C ALA A 602 4.31 13.04 -11.38
N ILE A 603 4.80 12.99 -10.14
CA ILE A 603 5.47 11.81 -9.60
C ILE A 603 4.46 10.67 -9.43
N SER A 604 3.22 10.95 -8.99
CA SER A 604 2.15 9.95 -8.86
C SER A 604 1.75 9.32 -10.20
N TYR A 605 1.87 10.03 -11.33
CA TYR A 605 1.61 9.46 -12.65
C TYR A 605 2.70 8.47 -13.09
N VAL A 606 3.97 8.77 -12.77
CA VAL A 606 5.12 7.90 -13.06
C VAL A 606 5.17 6.72 -12.08
N ILE A 607 4.95 6.98 -10.79
CA ILE A 607 4.79 5.96 -9.73
C ILE A 607 3.58 5.05 -9.99
N GLY A 608 2.47 5.60 -10.52
CA GLY A 608 1.24 4.86 -10.81
C GLY A 608 1.40 3.79 -11.91
N ALA A 609 2.49 3.82 -12.67
CA ALA A 609 2.87 2.78 -13.64
C ALA A 609 3.62 1.59 -13.00
N GLY A 610 3.93 1.64 -11.70
CA GLY A 610 4.49 0.51 -10.94
C GLY A 610 5.98 0.23 -11.16
N THR A 611 6.74 1.18 -11.72
CA THR A 611 8.15 0.98 -12.15
C THR A 611 9.16 1.94 -11.54
N PHE A 612 8.76 2.70 -10.51
CA PHE A 612 9.62 3.72 -9.95
C PHE A 612 10.17 3.29 -8.58
N VAL A 613 11.48 3.05 -8.50
CA VAL A 613 12.23 2.81 -7.25
C VAL A 613 13.47 3.73 -7.23
N ALA A 614 13.75 4.34 -6.08
CA ALA A 614 14.94 5.15 -5.87
C ALA A 614 15.62 4.73 -4.55
N THR A 615 16.94 4.55 -4.60
CA THR A 615 17.74 4.14 -3.45
C THR A 615 18.36 5.35 -2.77
N ILE A 616 18.02 5.62 -1.52
CA ILE A 616 18.37 6.87 -0.82
C ILE A 616 18.95 6.55 0.56
N VAL A 617 20.03 7.24 0.94
CA VAL A 617 20.57 7.15 2.30
C VAL A 617 19.74 8.00 3.26
N MET A 618 19.15 7.35 4.26
CA MET A 618 18.37 7.97 5.33
C MET A 618 18.77 7.35 6.67
N LYS A 619 19.07 8.19 7.68
CA LYS A 619 19.45 7.74 9.03
C LYS A 619 20.66 6.79 9.04
N GLY A 620 21.59 6.99 8.10
CA GLY A 620 22.77 6.15 7.91
C GLY A 620 22.52 4.78 7.25
N GLN A 621 21.31 4.55 6.70
CA GLN A 621 20.95 3.31 6.01
C GLN A 621 20.52 3.62 4.58
N MET A 622 20.92 2.75 3.65
CA MET A 622 20.46 2.79 2.26
C MET A 622 19.06 2.15 2.20
N LEU A 623 18.05 2.93 1.81
CA LEU A 623 16.65 2.51 1.77
C LEU A 623 16.07 2.70 0.37
N GLU A 624 15.27 1.73 -0.06
CA GLU A 624 14.52 1.81 -1.31
C GLU A 624 13.18 2.53 -1.08
N TYR A 625 12.92 3.53 -1.91
CA TYR A 625 11.68 4.30 -1.92
C TYR A 625 10.98 4.13 -3.26
N SER A 626 9.69 3.82 -3.21
CA SER A 626 8.86 3.66 -4.42
C SER A 626 7.67 4.61 -4.36
N THR A 627 6.52 4.12 -3.93
CA THR A 627 5.26 4.89 -3.83
C THR A 627 5.31 6.03 -2.83
N ASN A 628 6.22 5.96 -1.87
CA ASN A 628 6.44 6.94 -0.81
C ASN A 628 7.57 7.95 -1.11
N LEU A 629 8.22 7.90 -2.28
CA LEU A 629 9.31 8.84 -2.61
C LEU A 629 8.86 10.30 -2.53
N ASN A 630 7.61 10.61 -2.88
CA ASN A 630 7.05 11.96 -2.81
C ASN A 630 7.12 12.61 -1.40
N LEU A 631 7.30 11.79 -0.35
CA LEU A 631 7.49 12.24 1.03
C LEU A 631 8.96 12.56 1.35
N VAL A 632 9.91 12.06 0.57
CA VAL A 632 11.35 12.11 0.87
C VAL A 632 11.99 13.40 0.41
N ARG A 633 12.69 14.10 1.31
CA ARG A 633 13.50 15.29 1.00
C ARG A 633 14.87 15.20 1.67
N SER A 634 15.92 14.98 0.88
CA SER A 634 17.26 14.67 1.39
C SER A 634 18.37 15.36 0.60
N ILE A 635 19.41 15.83 1.30
CA ILE A 635 20.70 16.22 0.72
C ILE A 635 21.79 15.45 1.46
N ASP A 636 22.55 14.66 0.71
CA ASP A 636 23.76 14.00 1.18
C ASP A 636 24.97 14.52 0.38
N LEU A 637 25.88 15.20 1.08
CA LEU A 637 27.16 15.70 0.55
C LEU A 637 28.34 15.11 1.33
N SER A 638 28.12 14.00 2.04
CA SER A 638 29.11 13.41 2.93
C SER A 638 30.33 12.88 2.18
N ASN A 639 31.42 12.64 2.90
CA ASN A 639 32.64 12.02 2.34
C ASN A 639 33.17 12.76 1.10
N ASN A 640 33.42 14.06 1.27
CA ASN A 640 33.97 14.92 0.23
C ASN A 640 35.09 15.82 0.82
N LYS A 641 35.54 16.82 0.06
CA LYS A 641 36.55 17.82 0.48
C LYS A 641 35.93 19.22 0.54
N LEU A 642 34.63 19.32 0.84
CA LEU A 642 33.91 20.59 0.93
C LEU A 642 34.44 21.40 2.12
N SER A 643 34.48 22.72 1.97
CA SER A 643 35.10 23.65 2.92
C SER A 643 34.31 24.96 3.01
N GLY A 644 34.65 25.81 3.97
CA GLY A 644 33.86 27.01 4.27
C GLY A 644 32.68 26.70 5.19
N GLU A 645 31.80 27.68 5.35
CA GLU A 645 30.67 27.60 6.28
C GLU A 645 29.45 26.91 5.65
N ILE A 646 28.60 26.32 6.49
CA ILE A 646 27.27 25.87 6.06
C ILE A 646 26.43 27.11 5.73
N PRO A 647 25.91 27.28 4.50
CA PRO A 647 25.20 28.50 4.11
C PRO A 647 23.89 28.65 4.88
N VAL A 648 23.63 29.87 5.39
CA VAL A 648 22.40 30.17 6.16
C VAL A 648 21.13 29.88 5.36
N GLU A 649 21.21 29.93 4.03
CA GLU A 649 20.13 29.62 3.11
C GLU A 649 19.59 28.19 3.25
N VAL A 650 20.34 27.24 3.83
CA VAL A 650 19.85 25.89 4.17
C VAL A 650 18.64 25.96 5.12
N THR A 651 18.57 26.96 6.00
CA THR A 651 17.46 27.15 6.95
C THR A 651 16.13 27.54 6.28
N SER A 652 16.12 27.77 4.96
CA SER A 652 14.89 28.03 4.19
C SER A 652 14.21 26.76 3.66
N LEU A 653 14.82 25.59 3.82
CA LEU A 653 14.32 24.32 3.31
C LEU A 653 13.37 23.64 4.33
N PHE A 654 12.21 24.24 4.61
CA PHE A 654 11.38 23.83 5.75
C PHE A 654 10.85 22.38 5.73
N GLU A 655 10.75 21.76 4.54
CA GLU A 655 10.22 20.40 4.37
C GLU A 655 11.33 19.33 4.42
N PHE A 656 12.54 19.72 4.76
CA PHE A 656 13.73 18.90 4.66
C PHE A 656 13.80 17.84 5.76
N GLN A 657 14.08 16.57 5.40
CA GLN A 657 14.04 15.43 6.32
C GLN A 657 15.42 14.90 6.69
N ALA A 658 16.38 14.91 5.76
CA ALA A 658 17.71 14.41 6.01
C ALA A 658 18.79 15.33 5.44
N LEU A 659 19.76 15.67 6.30
CA LEU A 659 20.95 16.43 5.93
C LEU A 659 22.20 15.70 6.40
N ASN A 660 23.00 15.22 5.47
CA ASN A 660 24.28 14.59 5.75
C ASN A 660 25.41 15.40 5.12
N LEU A 661 26.24 16.01 5.97
CA LEU A 661 27.42 16.80 5.58
C LEU A 661 28.71 16.20 6.18
N SER A 662 28.63 14.99 6.70
CA SER A 662 29.72 14.36 7.44
C SER A 662 30.98 14.15 6.59
N HIS A 663 32.12 13.97 7.24
CA HIS A 663 33.40 13.71 6.56
C HIS A 663 33.76 14.76 5.49
N ASN A 664 33.85 16.02 5.91
CA ASN A 664 34.24 17.15 5.07
C ASN A 664 35.24 18.07 5.83
N LEU A 665 35.52 19.25 5.28
CA LEU A 665 36.38 20.29 5.86
C LEU A 665 35.58 21.54 6.24
N LEU A 666 34.27 21.40 6.50
CA LEU A 666 33.37 22.52 6.80
C LEU A 666 33.75 23.17 8.13
N CYS A 667 33.69 24.50 8.19
CA CYS A 667 34.03 25.30 9.35
C CYS A 667 32.90 26.28 9.71
N GLY A 668 33.14 27.20 10.64
CA GLY A 668 32.12 28.11 11.16
C GLY A 668 31.26 27.45 12.24
N THR A 669 30.05 27.96 12.46
CA THR A 669 29.12 27.47 13.48
C THR A 669 27.98 26.67 12.87
N ILE A 670 27.32 25.84 13.69
CA ILE A 670 25.99 25.33 13.34
C ILE A 670 25.02 26.53 13.31
N LEU A 671 24.12 26.57 12.34
CA LEU A 671 23.24 27.71 12.09
C LEU A 671 22.22 27.91 13.23
N ASP A 672 22.12 29.13 13.77
CA ASP A 672 21.21 29.46 14.88
C ASP A 672 19.73 29.17 14.57
N ARG A 673 19.35 29.18 13.29
CA ARG A 673 17.96 28.93 12.84
C ARG A 673 17.72 27.48 12.40
N ILE A 674 18.63 26.54 12.69
CA ILE A 674 18.45 25.12 12.31
C ILE A 674 17.17 24.52 12.91
N GLY A 675 16.74 24.98 14.09
CA GLY A 675 15.48 24.59 14.73
C GLY A 675 14.20 24.92 13.96
N GLU A 676 14.27 25.75 12.92
CA GLU A 676 13.12 26.02 12.04
C GLU A 676 12.81 24.88 11.07
N LEU A 677 13.78 23.97 10.84
CA LEU A 677 13.66 22.82 9.95
C LEU A 677 12.92 21.68 10.66
N ARG A 678 11.66 21.91 11.02
CA ARG A 678 10.89 21.03 11.91
C ARG A 678 10.68 19.61 11.38
N SER A 679 10.77 19.42 10.06
CA SER A 679 10.63 18.11 9.42
C SER A 679 11.92 17.27 9.46
N LEU A 680 13.03 17.79 10.00
CA LEU A 680 14.30 17.05 10.05
C LEU A 680 14.18 15.81 10.95
N GLU A 681 14.50 14.67 10.36
CA GLU A 681 14.56 13.37 11.00
C GLU A 681 16.00 12.88 11.20
N SER A 682 16.92 13.31 10.33
CA SER A 682 18.31 12.84 10.28
C SER A 682 19.28 13.99 10.04
N VAL A 683 20.24 14.17 10.95
CA VAL A 683 21.33 15.14 10.81
C VAL A 683 22.67 14.48 11.12
N ASP A 684 23.58 14.49 10.15
CA ASP A 684 24.96 14.06 10.39
C ASP A 684 25.95 15.14 9.91
N PHE A 685 26.62 15.77 10.87
CA PHE A 685 27.67 16.77 10.66
C PHE A 685 29.04 16.29 11.17
N SER A 686 29.17 15.00 11.45
CA SER A 686 30.38 14.44 12.07
C SER A 686 31.61 14.60 11.18
N ILE A 687 32.79 14.61 11.80
CA ILE A 687 34.10 14.65 11.11
C ILE A 687 34.18 15.88 10.18
N ASN A 688 34.18 17.05 10.81
CA ASN A 688 34.31 18.36 10.18
C ASN A 688 35.17 19.27 11.07
N LYS A 689 35.20 20.57 10.78
CA LYS A 689 35.88 21.62 11.56
C LYS A 689 34.89 22.63 12.13
N LEU A 690 33.64 22.21 12.38
CA LEU A 690 32.61 23.08 12.96
C LEU A 690 33.01 23.49 14.37
N SER A 691 32.64 24.69 14.77
CA SER A 691 33.06 25.33 16.02
C SER A 691 31.91 26.11 16.65
N GLY A 692 32.14 26.68 17.84
CA GLY A 692 31.09 27.36 18.61
C GLY A 692 30.17 26.38 19.32
N SER A 693 29.04 26.88 19.81
CA SER A 693 28.04 26.09 20.56
C SER A 693 27.03 25.40 19.65
N ILE A 694 26.45 24.31 20.15
CA ILE A 694 25.22 23.74 19.58
C ILE A 694 24.08 24.76 19.84
N PRO A 695 23.41 25.29 18.81
CA PRO A 695 22.39 26.33 19.00
C PRO A 695 21.19 25.83 19.81
N GLU A 696 20.66 26.70 20.68
CA GLU A 696 19.49 26.37 21.51
C GLU A 696 18.27 25.97 20.66
N SER A 697 18.11 26.55 19.46
CA SER A 697 17.02 26.23 18.55
C SER A 697 16.98 24.76 18.13
N MET A 698 18.10 24.03 18.19
CA MET A 698 18.14 22.60 17.87
C MET A 698 17.28 21.76 18.82
N SER A 699 16.93 22.30 20.01
CA SER A 699 15.94 21.72 20.93
C SER A 699 14.53 21.63 20.35
N TYR A 700 14.21 22.40 19.30
CA TYR A 700 12.89 22.42 18.65
C TYR A 700 12.70 21.34 17.58
N LEU A 701 13.74 20.56 17.25
CA LEU A 701 13.68 19.50 16.25
C LEU A 701 13.04 18.23 16.83
N THR A 702 11.71 18.21 16.94
CA THR A 702 10.96 17.12 17.60
C THR A 702 10.93 15.81 16.82
N PHE A 703 11.11 15.84 15.50
CA PHE A 703 11.15 14.65 14.63
C PHE A 703 12.55 14.03 14.50
N LEU A 704 13.57 14.69 15.07
CA LEU A 704 14.95 14.24 14.99
C LEU A 704 15.09 12.86 15.63
N SER A 705 15.48 11.88 14.83
CA SER A 705 15.60 10.47 15.20
C SER A 705 16.99 9.89 14.93
N HIS A 706 17.83 10.63 14.20
CA HIS A 706 19.23 10.31 13.97
C HIS A 706 20.05 11.59 14.04
N LEU A 707 21.06 11.62 14.91
CA LEU A 707 21.95 12.75 15.10
C LEU A 707 23.40 12.28 15.26
N ASN A 708 24.32 12.94 14.56
CA ASN A 708 25.75 12.75 14.77
C ASN A 708 26.51 14.08 14.57
N LEU A 709 27.12 14.59 15.62
CA LEU A 709 27.92 15.83 15.67
C LEU A 709 29.38 15.56 16.04
N SER A 710 29.78 14.29 16.09
CA SER A 710 31.07 13.86 16.62
C SER A 710 32.25 14.36 15.79
N PHE A 711 33.43 14.43 16.40
CA PHE A 711 34.70 14.81 15.77
C PHE A 711 34.63 16.17 15.06
N ASN A 712 34.27 17.20 15.82
CA ASN A 712 34.31 18.61 15.43
C ASN A 712 35.09 19.41 16.50
N ASN A 713 35.01 20.74 16.45
CA ASN A 713 35.57 21.66 17.46
C ASN A 713 34.46 22.44 18.20
N LEU A 714 33.31 21.79 18.41
CA LEU A 714 32.16 22.36 19.12
C LEU A 714 32.46 22.48 20.61
N SER A 715 31.92 23.50 21.26
CA SER A 715 32.16 23.78 22.68
C SER A 715 30.93 24.34 23.39
N GLY A 716 30.90 24.27 24.71
CA GLY A 716 29.79 24.76 25.52
C GLY A 716 28.76 23.68 25.85
N VAL A 717 27.58 24.11 26.29
CA VAL A 717 26.55 23.23 26.84
C VAL A 717 25.72 22.60 25.72
N ILE A 718 25.38 21.31 25.84
CA ILE A 718 24.36 20.67 24.99
C ILE A 718 22.98 21.20 25.41
N PRO A 719 22.20 21.83 24.51
CA PRO A 719 20.86 22.34 24.84
C PRO A 719 19.93 21.24 25.38
N LEU A 720 19.06 21.60 26.33
CA LEU A 720 18.10 20.68 26.93
C LEU A 720 16.85 20.51 26.05
N SER A 721 16.52 19.27 25.70
CA SER A 721 15.30 18.84 25.04
C SER A 721 15.04 17.35 25.30
N THR A 722 13.92 16.82 24.81
CA THR A 722 13.68 15.37 24.89
C THR A 722 14.52 14.58 23.88
N GLN A 723 14.88 15.18 22.74
CA GLN A 723 15.53 14.51 21.62
C GLN A 723 17.04 14.49 21.79
N LEU A 724 17.67 15.64 22.08
CA LEU A 724 19.14 15.73 22.17
C LEU A 724 19.69 14.87 23.31
N GLN A 725 18.95 14.77 24.41
CA GLN A 725 19.25 13.95 25.58
C GLN A 725 18.96 12.45 25.33
N SER A 726 18.19 12.08 24.29
CA SER A 726 17.90 10.67 23.98
C SER A 726 19.02 9.98 23.19
N PHE A 727 19.90 10.74 22.54
CA PHE A 727 21.01 10.21 21.75
C PHE A 727 22.19 9.75 22.62
N ASP A 728 22.93 8.77 22.12
CA ASP A 728 24.12 8.27 22.80
C ASP A 728 25.24 9.33 22.87
N SER A 729 26.07 9.25 23.92
CA SER A 729 27.20 10.17 24.11
C SER A 729 28.21 10.15 22.95
N SER A 730 28.30 9.04 22.20
CA SER A 730 29.14 8.90 21.00
C SER A 730 28.80 9.90 19.90
N CYS A 731 27.53 10.30 19.76
CA CYS A 731 27.08 11.30 18.79
C CYS A 731 27.73 12.67 19.02
N TYR A 732 28.32 12.92 20.19
CA TYR A 732 28.96 14.19 20.57
C TYR A 732 30.49 14.05 20.77
N ALA A 733 31.03 12.84 20.60
CA ALA A 733 32.43 12.54 20.89
C ALA A 733 33.42 13.43 20.13
N GLY A 734 34.62 13.64 20.67
CA GLY A 734 35.67 14.42 19.99
C GLY A 734 35.45 15.94 19.95
N ASN A 735 34.49 16.47 20.72
CA ASN A 735 34.24 17.91 20.90
C ASN A 735 34.57 18.36 22.33
N GLN A 736 34.55 19.67 22.59
CA GLN A 736 34.68 20.29 23.92
C GLN A 736 33.31 20.63 24.55
N LEU A 737 32.35 19.71 24.41
CA LEU A 737 30.99 19.85 24.92
C LEU A 737 30.87 19.38 26.38
N CYS A 738 29.87 19.91 27.08
CA CYS A 738 29.51 19.54 28.44
C CYS A 738 27.97 19.49 28.64
N GLY A 739 27.53 18.82 29.70
CA GLY A 739 26.11 18.57 29.99
C GLY A 739 25.60 17.25 29.39
N PHE A 740 24.51 16.70 29.96
CA PHE A 740 23.96 15.42 29.53
C PHE A 740 23.59 15.44 28.02
N PRO A 741 23.95 14.42 27.22
CA PRO A 741 24.39 13.06 27.63
C PRO A 741 25.91 12.85 27.74
N VAL A 742 26.75 13.87 27.57
CA VAL A 742 28.21 13.71 27.76
C VAL A 742 28.58 13.77 29.25
N PRO A 743 29.62 13.02 29.70
CA PRO A 743 30.00 12.96 31.12
C PRO A 743 30.67 14.24 31.64
N ASN A 744 31.08 15.16 30.76
CA ASN A 744 31.75 16.40 31.13
C ASN A 744 30.77 17.36 31.84
N MET A 745 31.10 17.76 33.06
CA MET A 745 30.36 18.81 33.78
C MET A 745 30.77 20.20 33.27
N CYS A 746 29.79 21.08 33.08
CA CYS A 746 30.05 22.45 32.62
C CYS A 746 30.66 23.29 33.75
N PRO A 747 31.67 24.12 33.47
CA PRO A 747 32.23 25.02 34.48
C PRO A 747 31.22 26.11 34.87
N ASP A 748 31.03 26.30 36.18
CA ASP A 748 30.18 27.34 36.76
C ASP A 748 30.78 28.73 36.47
N ASN A 749 30.45 29.34 35.33
CA ASN A 749 30.80 30.75 35.07
C ASN A 749 29.68 31.66 35.55
N GLY A 750 29.86 32.11 36.80
CA GLY A 750 29.06 33.08 37.56
C GLY A 750 28.17 34.02 36.74
N THR A 751 26.88 33.68 36.68
CA THR A 751 25.80 34.67 36.83
C THR A 751 24.71 34.03 37.68
N ILE A 752 24.66 34.49 38.92
CA ILE A 752 23.59 34.20 39.87
C ILE A 752 22.32 34.86 39.33
N HIS A 753 21.41 34.07 38.76
CA HIS A 753 19.99 34.38 38.88
C HIS A 753 19.42 33.45 39.94
N GLY A 754 19.21 34.05 41.11
CA GLY A 754 19.00 33.35 42.37
C GLY A 754 17.82 32.39 42.35
N VAL A 755 18.11 31.15 42.75
CA VAL A 755 17.22 30.40 43.63
C VAL A 755 17.95 30.33 44.96
N GLY A 756 17.36 30.97 45.97
CA GLY A 756 17.95 31.15 47.28
C GLY A 756 18.37 29.83 47.92
N HIS A 757 19.59 29.81 48.46
CA HIS A 757 19.99 28.83 49.45
C HIS A 757 19.17 29.03 50.74
N GLY A 758 18.09 28.26 50.85
CA GLY A 758 17.62 27.76 52.13
C GLY A 758 18.25 26.39 52.35
N GLY A 759 19.28 26.32 53.18
CA GLY A 759 19.85 25.04 53.61
C GLY A 759 18.81 24.23 54.38
N GLY A 760 18.49 23.04 53.86
CA GLY A 760 17.66 22.03 54.52
C GLY A 760 17.01 21.05 53.53
N ASN A 761 17.66 19.90 53.30
CA ASN A 761 17.15 18.62 52.74
C ASN A 761 16.11 18.63 51.59
N GLY A 762 16.52 18.17 50.40
CA GLY A 762 15.68 17.83 49.23
C GLY A 762 16.25 18.45 47.94
N ASN A 763 16.52 17.78 46.82
CA ASN A 763 15.85 16.64 46.18
C ASN A 763 16.84 15.61 45.58
N GLU A 764 17.27 14.64 46.38
CA GLU A 764 17.67 13.31 45.87
C GLU A 764 16.43 12.51 45.41
N ASN A 765 15.22 13.01 45.68
CA ASN A 765 13.97 12.29 45.51
C ASN A 765 13.49 12.12 44.04
N GLU A 766 13.74 13.00 43.06
CA GLU A 766 13.10 12.77 41.74
C GLU A 766 13.75 11.63 40.94
N THR A 767 15.07 11.54 40.95
CA THR A 767 15.81 10.39 40.40
C THR A 767 15.61 9.15 41.25
N ASP A 768 15.58 9.27 42.59
CA ASP A 768 15.31 8.13 43.45
C ASP A 768 13.89 7.61 43.28
N TRP A 769 12.88 8.45 43.00
CA TRP A 769 11.51 7.98 42.76
C TRP A 769 11.35 7.36 41.38
N PHE A 770 12.06 7.84 40.35
CA PHE A 770 12.09 7.18 39.05
C PHE A 770 12.78 5.82 39.13
N TRP A 771 13.98 5.74 39.72
CA TRP A 771 14.71 4.48 39.89
C TRP A 771 14.02 3.56 40.90
N SER A 772 13.45 4.08 41.98
CA SER A 772 12.62 3.28 42.91
C SER A 772 11.34 2.80 42.22
N GLY A 773 10.72 3.61 41.35
CA GLY A 773 9.56 3.22 40.56
C GLY A 773 9.90 2.12 39.54
N LEU A 774 11.08 2.20 38.92
CA LEU A 774 11.58 1.22 37.95
C LEU A 774 12.01 -0.07 38.65
N VAL A 775 12.67 0.03 39.80
CA VAL A 775 13.05 -1.12 40.64
C VAL A 775 11.82 -1.78 41.25
N VAL A 776 10.86 -1.02 41.79
CA VAL A 776 9.61 -1.56 42.32
C VAL A 776 8.77 -2.15 41.19
N GLY A 777 8.68 -1.49 40.04
CA GLY A 777 8.01 -1.99 38.84
C GLY A 777 8.63 -3.28 38.31
N PHE A 778 9.97 -3.35 38.27
CA PHE A 778 10.70 -4.55 37.88
C PHE A 778 10.55 -5.67 38.92
N VAL A 779 10.66 -5.38 40.22
CA VAL A 779 10.49 -6.37 41.29
C VAL A 779 9.04 -6.90 41.30
N ILE A 780 8.04 -6.03 41.19
CA ILE A 780 6.64 -6.46 41.10
C ILE A 780 6.40 -7.24 39.81
N GLY A 781 6.87 -6.75 38.66
CA GLY A 781 6.75 -7.42 37.36
C GLY A 781 7.44 -8.80 37.37
N PHE A 782 8.69 -8.85 37.81
CA PHE A 782 9.50 -10.07 37.91
C PHE A 782 8.88 -11.07 38.89
N TRP A 783 8.48 -10.68 40.10
CA TRP A 783 7.88 -11.60 41.06
C TRP A 783 6.43 -11.96 40.73
N SER A 784 5.69 -11.12 40.01
CA SER A 784 4.35 -11.48 39.51
C SER A 784 4.40 -12.56 38.44
N VAL A 785 5.50 -12.65 37.68
CA VAL A 785 5.72 -13.67 36.65
C VAL A 785 6.46 -14.90 37.21
N PHE A 786 7.56 -14.70 37.94
CA PHE A 786 8.43 -15.78 38.41
C PHE A 786 8.11 -16.31 39.82
N GLY A 787 7.46 -15.52 40.67
CA GLY A 787 6.98 -15.98 41.98
C GLY A 787 6.06 -17.20 41.89
N PRO A 788 5.04 -17.20 41.00
CA PRO A 788 4.20 -18.37 40.77
C PRO A 788 4.98 -19.62 40.32
N LEU A 789 6.03 -19.45 39.49
CA LEU A 789 6.91 -20.55 39.06
C LEU A 789 7.70 -21.17 40.24
N MET A 790 8.14 -20.35 41.19
CA MET A 790 8.94 -20.77 42.35
C MET A 790 8.13 -21.48 43.45
N PHE A 791 6.84 -21.18 43.59
CA PHE A 791 6.03 -21.65 44.73
C PHE A 791 4.88 -22.59 44.36
N ASP A 792 4.45 -22.65 43.09
CA ASP A 792 3.43 -23.60 42.63
C ASP A 792 4.03 -24.69 41.73
N LYS A 793 3.95 -25.95 42.19
CA LYS A 793 4.46 -27.12 41.47
C LYS A 793 3.82 -27.32 40.09
N ARG A 794 2.60 -26.81 39.83
CA ARG A 794 1.94 -26.97 38.52
C ARG A 794 2.48 -26.01 37.46
N TRP A 795 2.81 -24.77 37.82
CA TRP A 795 3.38 -23.79 36.90
C TRP A 795 4.78 -24.18 36.43
N ARG A 796 5.58 -24.78 37.32
CA ARG A 796 6.87 -25.38 36.95
C ARG A 796 6.73 -26.48 35.91
N SER A 797 5.72 -27.37 36.02
CA SER A 797 5.47 -28.42 35.02
C SER A 797 5.01 -27.90 33.65
N ILE A 798 4.22 -26.82 33.60
CA ILE A 798 3.78 -26.19 32.33
C ILE A 798 4.96 -25.51 31.63
N TYR A 799 5.83 -24.83 32.39
CA TYR A 799 7.01 -24.17 31.83
C TYR A 799 8.03 -25.18 31.29
N THR A 800 8.23 -26.31 31.98
CA THR A 800 9.07 -27.41 31.45
C THR A 800 8.46 -28.11 30.24
N LEU A 801 7.13 -28.12 30.09
CA LEU A 801 6.46 -28.68 28.90
C LEU A 801 6.67 -27.77 27.68
N PHE A 802 6.55 -26.44 27.86
CA PHE A 802 6.86 -25.43 26.82
C PHE A 802 8.32 -25.50 26.36
N GLY A 803 9.27 -25.64 27.29
CA GLY A 803 10.69 -25.81 26.96
C GLY A 803 11.03 -27.14 26.27
N SER A 804 10.20 -28.17 26.43
CA SER A 804 10.39 -29.47 25.76
C SER A 804 9.83 -29.53 24.33
N GLN A 805 8.90 -28.65 23.95
CA GLN A 805 8.44 -28.55 22.55
C GLN A 805 9.38 -27.73 21.66
N THR A 806 10.20 -26.85 22.23
CA THR A 806 11.24 -26.12 21.47
C THR A 806 12.52 -26.93 21.20
N ASN A 807 12.64 -28.16 21.74
CA ASN A 807 13.82 -29.03 21.56
C ASN A 807 13.53 -30.32 20.75
N VAL A 808 12.41 -30.38 20.01
CA VAL A 808 12.14 -31.49 19.05
C VAL A 808 12.19 -31.02 17.59
N GLU A 809 12.41 -29.73 17.31
CA GLU A 809 12.69 -29.22 15.95
C GLU A 809 14.19 -29.05 15.68
N ASN A 810 15.02 -29.93 16.25
CA ASN A 810 16.37 -30.19 15.76
C ASN A 810 16.60 -31.71 15.73
N HIS A 811 15.84 -32.40 14.86
CA HIS A 811 16.26 -33.62 14.17
C HIS A 811 15.49 -33.84 12.88
#